data_AF-A0A0T1SQ32-F1
#
_entry.id   AF-A0A0T1SQ32-F1
#
_cell.length_a   1.000
_cell.length_b   1.000
_cell.length_c   1.000
_cell.angle_alpha   90.00
_cell.angle_beta   90.00
_cell.angle_gamma   90.00
#
_symmetry.space_group_name_H-M   'P 1'
#
loop_
_entity.id
_entity.type
_entity.pdbx_description
1 polymer ?
#
loop_
_entity_poly.entity_id
_entity_poly.type
_entity_poly.pdbx_seq_one_letter_code
_entity_poly.pdbx_strand_id
1 'polypeptide(L)'
;MTDTVRLRGEERETGGDPADGSAGRTGDGGTGAGDGGTGAGAGHGTGDHDASGHDGSGGSGGSDESSMFRNAYALMLSTGVSAALGLGFWLVAARYYSEEAVGQGSAAIAAQRLLASLTATTMIGAVVRYVPRAGRATGPLVLRVYLVSTVVVAVACGVFLLTLDWWGPTYAPLGTLSAGLFFTASCVGWALLTLQDGVLTGLRRAVWVPVGNAVFSLGKLVLLVVLAAALPVLGVFVSWSAAIALSVVPLGWLVFRRLIPRQARADRDREPPGLREIGRFMAGDSVGALFSLAMINLLPVMVAVRFDAAHNAFFYTAYTVGGTMEFMAINMASSLTAHASHSPESLAEGVRGALRRMALLLVPVVLVLLVLAPVILAPFGPDYAEHGTTVLRLLAAAALPRVAVELYIGVLRVQGRTGVLALLQGAMCVFVLGSAALLLGRVGIAGAGVAVLASMTLMAAVSAPGLRAALQGRSPAPRPPEAARAKPRAEDGYGTNWARESAYLRGAHDSVTPAFGIPVYVPRQDGGASAASPRRAADAPDRTPARPDRGPALWLWPALGLAAGLFWFPLVRSGELSVERLSGTGLLTALPPVTLAAGLLLVALQGAAVALRVFRPVFAGAVLLATFLALHTAPPLLGLRPAEAGGPGAVLIGDGLERAVAPVALQALSLLLVAVLLRVVGVGARVTAGVVWVLVWAGWAGQQAFAAAPLPLFLGLAGGTMAVCAFRGLTSGGRR
;
A
#
# COMPACT_ATOMS: atom_id res chain seq x y z
N MET A 1 -15.65 3.66 66.25
CA MET A 1 -16.51 3.78 67.46
C MET A 1 -17.40 4.99 67.27
N THR A 2 -18.70 5.01 67.55
CA THR A 2 -19.77 3.98 67.53
C THR A 2 -21.09 4.75 67.66
N ASP A 3 -22.17 4.34 66.97
CA ASP A 3 -23.56 4.78 67.23
C ASP A 3 -23.88 6.31 67.05
N THR A 4 -25.12 6.84 67.05
CA THR A 4 -26.45 6.28 67.41
C THR A 4 -27.63 7.03 66.69
N VAL A 5 -28.50 6.30 65.97
CA VAL A 5 -30.00 6.26 66.12
C VAL A 5 -30.94 7.50 65.89
N ARG A 6 -32.17 7.20 65.34
CA ARG A 6 -33.49 7.95 65.36
C ARG A 6 -33.70 9.13 64.39
N LEU A 7 -34.91 9.56 63.94
CA LEU A 7 -36.39 9.29 64.11
C LEU A 7 -37.06 9.33 62.68
N ARG A 8 -38.39 9.22 62.38
CA ARG A 8 -39.63 8.50 62.81
C ARG A 8 -40.76 8.80 61.77
N GLY A 9 -41.75 7.90 61.59
CA GLY A 9 -43.04 8.13 60.88
C GLY A 9 -43.35 7.02 59.85
N GLU A 10 -44.34 6.11 59.96
CA GLU A 10 -45.80 6.17 60.27
C GLU A 10 -46.65 6.56 59.04
N GLU A 11 -47.75 5.86 58.67
CA GLU A 11 -48.44 4.68 59.25
C GLU A 11 -49.36 3.95 58.22
N ARG A 12 -49.68 2.66 58.48
CA ARG A 12 -50.95 1.90 58.18
C ARG A 12 -51.41 1.61 56.72
N GLU A 13 -51.77 0.37 56.34
CA GLU A 13 -53.05 -0.40 56.53
C GLU A 13 -54.26 0.26 55.79
N THR A 14 -55.18 -0.38 55.05
CA THR A 14 -55.52 -1.78 54.62
C THR A 14 -56.25 -1.70 53.24
N GLY A 15 -56.72 -2.74 52.52
CA GLY A 15 -56.70 -4.21 52.69
C GLY A 15 -58.08 -4.89 52.47
N GLY A 16 -58.35 -5.48 51.28
CA GLY A 16 -59.60 -6.21 50.97
C GLY A 16 -59.99 -6.33 49.48
N ASP A 17 -60.25 -7.57 49.03
CA ASP A 17 -61.11 -8.00 47.90
C ASP A 17 -62.44 -8.55 48.56
N PRO A 18 -63.60 -8.86 47.92
CA PRO A 18 -63.80 -9.32 46.53
C PRO A 18 -65.17 -8.98 45.82
N ALA A 19 -65.39 -9.64 44.66
CA ALA A 19 -66.64 -10.29 44.18
C ALA A 19 -67.70 -9.60 43.25
N ASP A 20 -67.92 -10.27 42.09
CA ASP A 20 -69.19 -10.60 41.39
C ASP A 20 -70.05 -9.49 40.69
N GLY A 21 -71.05 -9.86 39.85
CA GLY A 21 -71.99 -8.87 39.25
C GLY A 21 -73.09 -9.31 38.26
N SER A 22 -72.75 -9.61 36.99
CA SER A 22 -73.65 -10.02 35.86
C SER A 22 -74.56 -8.96 35.15
N ALA A 23 -75.36 -9.43 34.16
CA ALA A 23 -76.36 -8.77 33.26
C ALA A 23 -75.83 -7.91 32.06
N GLY A 24 -76.47 -7.86 30.87
CA GLY A 24 -77.73 -8.45 30.37
C GLY A 24 -77.85 -8.53 28.80
N ARG A 25 -78.99 -9.03 28.26
CA ARG A 25 -79.15 -9.60 26.86
C ARG A 25 -79.94 -8.77 25.82
N THR A 26 -79.57 -8.96 24.54
CA THR A 26 -80.36 -9.12 23.27
C THR A 26 -79.45 -9.85 22.23
N GLY A 27 -79.85 -10.51 21.11
CA GLY A 27 -81.14 -10.81 20.45
C GLY A 27 -81.38 -9.97 19.17
N ASP A 28 -81.76 -10.46 17.97
CA ASP A 28 -81.90 -11.80 17.31
C ASP A 28 -82.09 -11.56 15.77
N GLY A 29 -82.18 -12.48 14.78
CA GLY A 29 -82.14 -13.96 14.69
C GLY A 29 -82.56 -14.47 13.27
N GLY A 30 -82.22 -15.72 12.86
CA GLY A 30 -82.58 -16.39 11.58
C GLY A 30 -81.68 -16.13 10.34
N THR A 31 -81.73 -16.79 9.16
CA THR A 31 -82.20 -18.14 8.71
C THR A 31 -81.85 -18.36 7.21
N GLY A 32 -81.62 -19.60 6.74
CA GLY A 32 -81.42 -19.99 5.31
C GLY A 32 -79.99 -20.49 5.00
N ALA A 33 -79.68 -21.65 4.42
CA ALA A 33 -80.34 -22.63 3.52
C ALA A 33 -80.17 -22.35 2.00
N GLY A 34 -79.59 -23.32 1.27
CA GLY A 34 -79.40 -23.28 -0.19
C GLY A 34 -78.24 -24.19 -0.67
N ASP A 35 -78.48 -24.91 -1.76
CA ASP A 35 -77.64 -25.90 -2.47
C ASP A 35 -76.18 -25.49 -2.78
N GLY A 36 -75.25 -26.36 -3.22
CA GLY A 36 -75.35 -27.76 -3.67
C GLY A 36 -74.77 -27.90 -5.09
N GLY A 37 -73.84 -28.86 -5.30
CA GLY A 37 -73.13 -29.00 -6.57
C GLY A 37 -72.00 -30.03 -6.53
N THR A 38 -72.27 -31.24 -7.01
CA THR A 38 -71.28 -32.31 -7.21
C THR A 38 -70.51 -32.10 -8.52
N GLY A 39 -69.25 -32.55 -8.58
CA GLY A 39 -68.38 -32.34 -9.74
C GLY A 39 -67.09 -33.15 -9.73
N ALA A 40 -67.19 -34.48 -9.63
CA ALA A 40 -66.03 -35.36 -9.77
C ALA A 40 -65.65 -35.54 -11.25
N GLY A 41 -64.35 -35.46 -11.57
CA GLY A 41 -63.85 -35.63 -12.94
C GLY A 41 -62.40 -36.11 -12.94
N ALA A 42 -62.20 -37.42 -12.91
CA ALA A 42 -60.88 -38.03 -13.09
C ALA A 42 -60.58 -38.21 -14.59
N GLY A 43 -59.38 -37.82 -15.03
CA GLY A 43 -58.91 -38.01 -16.41
C GLY A 43 -57.47 -38.49 -16.41
N HIS A 44 -57.22 -39.68 -16.98
CA HIS A 44 -55.89 -40.29 -17.05
C HIS A 44 -55.18 -39.85 -18.35
N GLY A 45 -53.85 -39.72 -18.33
CA GLY A 45 -53.10 -39.19 -19.48
C GLY A 45 -51.59 -39.43 -19.36
N THR A 46 -51.18 -40.68 -19.57
CA THR A 46 -49.76 -41.09 -19.68
C THR A 46 -49.25 -40.86 -21.11
N GLY A 47 -48.07 -40.25 -21.25
CA GLY A 47 -47.33 -40.13 -22.50
C GLY A 47 -45.86 -39.91 -22.20
N ASP A 48 -45.00 -40.78 -22.73
CA ASP A 48 -43.55 -40.81 -22.49
C ASP A 48 -42.78 -40.11 -23.63
N HIS A 49 -41.45 -40.12 -23.55
CA HIS A 49 -40.48 -39.53 -24.51
C HIS A 49 -40.29 -37.99 -24.40
N ASP A 50 -39.08 -37.43 -24.41
CA ASP A 50 -37.76 -38.01 -24.74
C ASP A 50 -36.62 -37.47 -23.87
N ALA A 51 -35.50 -38.18 -23.85
CA ALA A 51 -34.29 -37.81 -23.11
C ALA A 51 -33.21 -37.18 -24.00
N SER A 52 -32.82 -35.94 -23.68
CA SER A 52 -31.54 -35.34 -24.11
C SER A 52 -31.01 -34.45 -22.99
N GLY A 53 -29.71 -34.52 -22.69
CA GLY A 53 -29.09 -33.78 -21.58
C GLY A 53 -27.86 -32.98 -22.00
N HIS A 54 -27.27 -32.25 -21.04
CA HIS A 54 -25.98 -31.55 -21.12
C HIS A 54 -25.81 -30.56 -22.30
N ASP A 55 -25.94 -29.26 -22.05
CA ASP A 55 -24.84 -28.45 -21.49
C ASP A 55 -25.27 -27.00 -21.21
N GLY A 56 -24.52 -26.27 -20.37
CA GLY A 56 -24.85 -24.86 -20.05
C GLY A 56 -24.06 -24.17 -18.93
N SER A 57 -23.08 -24.82 -18.30
CA SER A 57 -22.28 -24.23 -17.21
C SER A 57 -21.14 -23.34 -17.73
N GLY A 58 -21.40 -22.03 -17.92
CA GLY A 58 -20.34 -21.10 -18.33
C GLY A 58 -20.68 -19.62 -18.17
N GLY A 59 -20.30 -19.00 -17.04
CA GLY A 59 -20.51 -17.56 -16.84
C GLY A 59 -19.81 -16.87 -15.67
N SER A 60 -19.45 -17.59 -14.59
CA SER A 60 -18.96 -16.97 -13.34
C SER A 60 -17.45 -16.67 -13.30
N GLY A 61 -16.59 -17.48 -13.94
CA GLY A 61 -15.13 -17.36 -13.78
C GLY A 61 -14.53 -16.01 -14.20
N GLY A 62 -15.17 -15.29 -15.14
CA GLY A 62 -14.65 -14.03 -15.68
C GLY A 62 -14.78 -12.82 -14.74
N SER A 63 -15.69 -12.83 -13.75
CA SER A 63 -15.86 -11.69 -12.85
C SER A 63 -14.72 -11.60 -11.84
N ASP A 64 -14.38 -12.72 -11.21
CA ASP A 64 -13.47 -12.72 -10.06
C ASP A 64 -12.00 -12.62 -10.48
N GLU A 65 -11.62 -13.22 -11.62
CA GLU A 65 -10.29 -13.01 -12.22
C GLU A 65 -10.12 -11.58 -12.79
N SER A 66 -11.21 -10.80 -12.95
CA SER A 66 -11.14 -9.36 -13.20
C SER A 66 -11.07 -8.52 -11.91
N SER A 67 -11.71 -9.01 -10.85
CA SER A 67 -11.85 -8.35 -9.54
C SER A 67 -10.54 -8.39 -8.74
N MET A 68 -9.98 -9.59 -8.55
CA MET A 68 -8.72 -9.83 -7.84
C MET A 68 -7.60 -8.92 -8.35
N PHE A 69 -7.38 -8.91 -9.66
CA PHE A 69 -6.27 -8.20 -10.26
C PHE A 69 -6.50 -6.69 -10.33
N ARG A 70 -7.75 -6.19 -10.38
CA ARG A 70 -8.02 -4.76 -10.16
C ARG A 70 -7.56 -4.28 -8.78
N ASN A 71 -7.72 -5.10 -7.74
CA ASN A 71 -7.22 -4.80 -6.41
C ASN A 71 -5.67 -4.86 -6.37
N ALA A 72 -5.08 -5.92 -6.95
CA ALA A 72 -3.62 -6.06 -7.04
C ALA A 72 -2.96 -4.88 -7.79
N TYR A 73 -3.49 -4.47 -8.94
CA TYR A 73 -2.99 -3.31 -9.69
C TYR A 73 -3.18 -1.99 -8.93
N ALA A 74 -4.22 -1.83 -8.11
CA ALA A 74 -4.38 -0.65 -7.26
C ALA A 74 -3.33 -0.60 -6.13
N LEU A 75 -3.04 -1.75 -5.49
CA LEU A 75 -1.98 -1.88 -4.48
C LEU A 75 -0.59 -1.65 -5.08
N MET A 76 -0.32 -2.21 -6.27
CA MET A 76 0.91 -2.00 -7.03
C MET A 76 1.06 -0.53 -7.47
N LEU A 77 -0.01 0.14 -7.89
CA LEU A 77 0.02 1.58 -8.23
C LEU A 77 0.30 2.44 -6.99
N SER A 78 -0.32 2.13 -5.85
CA SER A 78 -0.04 2.82 -4.58
C SER A 78 1.41 2.61 -4.13
N THR A 79 1.94 1.40 -4.32
CA THR A 79 3.34 1.07 -4.06
C THR A 79 4.27 1.83 -5.01
N GLY A 80 3.93 1.92 -6.30
CA GLY A 80 4.68 2.65 -7.32
C GLY A 80 4.74 4.16 -7.07
N VAL A 81 3.64 4.78 -6.61
CA VAL A 81 3.63 6.20 -6.21
C VAL A 81 4.52 6.42 -4.98
N SER A 82 4.42 5.58 -3.96
CA SER A 82 5.30 5.65 -2.77
C SER A 82 6.77 5.42 -3.13
N ALA A 83 7.06 4.52 -4.07
CA ALA A 83 8.40 4.27 -4.60
C ALA A 83 8.93 5.49 -5.38
N ALA A 84 8.12 6.11 -6.24
CA ALA A 84 8.50 7.32 -6.98
C ALA A 84 8.78 8.52 -6.04
N LEU A 85 7.97 8.70 -4.99
CA LEU A 85 8.23 9.71 -3.95
C LEU A 85 9.49 9.40 -3.13
N GLY A 86 9.76 8.11 -2.86
CA GLY A 86 11.00 7.67 -2.23
C GLY A 86 12.23 7.91 -3.11
N LEU A 87 12.13 7.61 -4.41
CA LEU A 87 13.17 7.85 -5.40
C LEU A 87 13.46 9.35 -5.57
N GLY A 88 12.41 10.18 -5.64
CA GLY A 88 12.53 11.64 -5.69
C GLY A 88 13.22 12.22 -4.46
N PHE A 89 12.95 11.70 -3.26
CA PHE A 89 13.67 12.08 -2.04
C PHE A 89 15.18 11.78 -2.15
N TRP A 90 15.56 10.60 -2.63
CA TRP A 90 16.99 10.26 -2.80
C TRP A 90 17.67 10.99 -3.95
N LEU A 91 16.94 11.31 -5.02
CA LEU A 91 17.43 12.12 -6.14
C LEU A 91 17.71 13.57 -5.68
N VAL A 92 16.82 14.14 -4.85
CA VAL A 92 17.06 15.42 -4.20
C VAL A 92 18.22 15.31 -3.20
N ALA A 93 18.31 14.24 -2.41
CA ALA A 93 19.40 14.05 -1.45
C ALA A 93 20.78 14.05 -2.16
N ALA A 94 20.96 13.23 -3.19
CA ALA A 94 22.18 13.15 -4.00
C ALA A 94 22.52 14.45 -4.77
N ARG A 95 21.57 15.38 -4.92
CA ARG A 95 21.77 16.66 -5.63
C ARG A 95 21.99 17.87 -4.72
N TYR A 96 21.63 17.78 -3.44
CA TYR A 96 21.72 18.88 -2.47
C TYR A 96 22.65 18.59 -1.27
N TYR A 97 23.14 17.35 -1.12
CA TYR A 97 24.01 16.90 -0.04
C TYR A 97 25.23 16.16 -0.61
N SER A 98 26.34 16.15 0.12
CA SER A 98 27.50 15.31 -0.24
C SER A 98 27.15 13.82 -0.14
N GLU A 99 27.89 13.00 -0.87
CA GLU A 99 27.71 11.54 -0.89
C GLU A 99 27.93 10.94 0.51
N GLU A 100 28.85 11.52 1.28
CA GLU A 100 29.07 11.21 2.68
C GLU A 100 27.83 11.51 3.55
N ALA A 101 27.18 12.67 3.36
CA ALA A 101 25.98 13.05 4.10
C ALA A 101 24.76 12.19 3.72
N VAL A 102 24.61 11.84 2.43
CA VAL A 102 23.62 10.85 1.97
C VAL A 102 23.93 9.47 2.56
N GLY A 103 25.21 9.11 2.67
CA GLY A 103 25.71 7.87 3.24
C GLY A 103 25.41 7.71 4.72
N GLN A 104 25.81 8.69 5.53
CA GLN A 104 25.54 8.76 6.96
C GLN A 104 24.02 8.83 7.24
N GLY A 105 23.29 9.66 6.49
CA GLY A 105 21.83 9.78 6.62
C GLY A 105 21.08 8.48 6.28
N SER A 106 21.48 7.80 5.21
CA SER A 106 20.88 6.51 4.82
C SER A 106 21.26 5.36 5.76
N ALA A 107 22.50 5.33 6.27
CA ALA A 107 22.94 4.41 7.31
C ALA A 107 22.14 4.58 8.62
N ALA A 108 21.92 5.83 9.06
CA ALA A 108 21.10 6.14 10.22
C ALA A 108 19.63 5.74 10.00
N ILE A 109 19.06 5.99 8.81
CA ILE A 109 17.71 5.52 8.45
C ILE A 109 17.63 3.99 8.43
N ALA A 110 18.67 3.27 7.99
CA ALA A 110 18.72 1.81 8.01
C ALA A 110 18.73 1.26 9.45
N ALA A 111 19.63 1.77 10.30
CA ALA A 111 19.70 1.40 11.71
C ALA A 111 18.40 1.74 12.46
N GLN A 112 17.80 2.90 12.19
CA GLN A 112 16.49 3.30 12.74
C GLN A 112 15.38 2.29 12.41
N ARG A 113 15.30 1.84 11.15
CA ARG A 113 14.30 0.82 10.74
C ARG A 113 14.59 -0.54 11.36
N LEU A 114 15.86 -0.95 11.44
CA LEU A 114 16.28 -2.19 12.08
C LEU A 114 15.85 -2.24 13.55
N LEU A 115 16.22 -1.21 14.33
CA LEU A 115 15.90 -1.11 15.76
C LEU A 115 14.40 -1.05 16.03
N ALA A 116 13.64 -0.31 15.21
CA ALA A 116 12.18 -0.24 15.33
C ALA A 116 11.45 -1.51 14.85
N SER A 117 12.07 -2.33 14.00
CA SER A 117 11.45 -3.58 13.51
C SER A 117 11.24 -4.63 14.62
N LEU A 118 12.04 -4.55 15.70
CA LEU A 118 11.95 -5.42 16.87
C LEU A 118 10.54 -5.45 17.49
N THR A 119 9.86 -4.30 17.52
CA THR A 119 8.52 -4.17 18.11
C THR A 119 7.44 -4.16 17.05
N ALA A 120 7.66 -3.46 15.93
CA ALA A 120 6.68 -3.33 14.84
C ALA A 120 6.21 -4.70 14.34
N THR A 121 7.14 -5.62 14.06
CA THR A 121 6.84 -6.94 13.49
C THR A 121 5.86 -7.76 14.33
N THR A 122 6.02 -7.70 15.66
CA THR A 122 5.29 -8.58 16.59
C THR A 122 4.00 -7.92 17.11
N MET A 123 4.00 -6.59 17.23
CA MET A 123 2.90 -5.84 17.82
C MET A 123 1.85 -5.39 16.82
N ILE A 124 2.17 -5.17 15.53
CA ILE A 124 1.17 -4.69 14.54
C ILE A 124 0.04 -5.72 14.36
N GLY A 125 0.37 -7.00 14.20
CA GLY A 125 -0.63 -8.07 14.12
C GLY A 125 -1.53 -8.12 15.36
N ALA A 126 -0.94 -7.98 16.55
CA ALA A 126 -1.68 -7.95 17.81
C ALA A 126 -2.61 -6.73 17.91
N VAL A 127 -2.12 -5.54 17.55
CA VAL A 127 -2.91 -4.31 17.50
C VAL A 127 -4.10 -4.47 16.54
N VAL A 128 -3.88 -4.91 15.31
CA VAL A 128 -4.95 -5.11 14.32
C VAL A 128 -5.97 -6.17 14.77
N ARG A 129 -5.53 -7.24 15.45
CA ARG A 129 -6.39 -8.33 15.96
C ARG A 129 -7.20 -7.96 17.21
N TYR A 130 -6.63 -7.19 18.14
CA TYR A 130 -7.18 -6.98 19.49
C TYR A 130 -7.75 -5.57 19.74
N VAL A 131 -7.29 -4.51 19.05
CA VAL A 131 -7.94 -3.18 19.12
C VAL A 131 -9.43 -3.22 18.72
N PRO A 132 -9.89 -3.96 17.69
CA PRO A 132 -11.32 -4.07 17.37
C PRO A 132 -12.16 -4.79 18.45
N ARG A 133 -11.51 -5.51 19.37
CA ARG A 133 -12.16 -6.29 20.44
C ARG A 133 -12.06 -5.65 21.83
N ALA A 134 -11.16 -4.68 22.02
CA ALA A 134 -10.82 -4.15 23.35
C ALA A 134 -11.87 -3.23 23.98
N GLY A 135 -12.85 -2.73 23.22
CA GLY A 135 -13.98 -1.95 23.74
C GLY A 135 -13.57 -0.79 24.65
N ARG A 136 -14.09 -0.79 25.88
CA ARG A 136 -13.71 0.15 26.96
C ARG A 136 -12.22 0.20 27.28
N ALA A 137 -11.47 -0.89 27.07
CA ALA A 137 -10.03 -0.98 27.36
C ALA A 137 -9.12 -0.54 26.19
N THR A 138 -9.69 -0.09 25.05
CA THR A 138 -8.91 0.28 23.85
C THR A 138 -7.84 1.34 24.13
N GLY A 139 -8.14 2.36 24.95
CA GLY A 139 -7.17 3.40 25.33
C GLY A 139 -5.98 2.85 26.12
N PRO A 140 -6.22 2.21 27.29
CA PRO A 140 -5.17 1.53 28.05
C PRO A 140 -4.38 0.49 27.26
N LEU A 141 -5.01 -0.26 26.34
CA LEU A 141 -4.32 -1.23 25.48
C LEU A 141 -3.34 -0.55 24.53
N VAL A 142 -3.78 0.45 23.77
CA VAL A 142 -2.92 1.19 22.83
C VAL A 142 -1.79 1.89 23.58
N LEU A 143 -2.07 2.52 24.73
CA LEU A 143 -1.05 3.18 25.56
C LEU A 143 0.00 2.18 26.07
N ARG A 144 -0.41 0.99 26.53
CA ARG A 144 0.53 -0.06 26.97
C ARG A 144 1.41 -0.57 25.83
N VAL A 145 0.84 -0.79 24.64
CA VAL A 145 1.61 -1.20 23.45
C VAL A 145 2.62 -0.14 23.05
N TYR A 146 2.22 1.14 23.04
CA TYR A 146 3.10 2.26 22.72
C TYR A 146 4.23 2.41 23.76
N LEU A 147 3.92 2.27 25.05
CA LEU A 147 4.91 2.35 26.14
C LEU A 147 5.92 1.20 26.07
N VAL A 148 5.47 -0.04 25.94
CA VAL A 148 6.35 -1.22 25.81
C VAL A 148 7.21 -1.10 24.55
N SER A 149 6.64 -0.67 23.41
CA SER A 149 7.44 -0.42 22.21
C SER A 149 8.48 0.68 22.40
N THR A 150 8.13 1.76 23.09
CA THR A 150 9.04 2.87 23.39
C THR A 150 10.21 2.39 24.24
N VAL A 151 9.95 1.61 25.30
CA VAL A 151 11.00 1.06 26.16
C VAL A 151 11.90 0.09 25.40
N VAL A 152 11.35 -0.88 24.65
CA VAL A 152 12.14 -1.87 23.92
C VAL A 152 13.02 -1.20 22.84
N VAL A 153 12.47 -0.24 22.08
CA VAL A 153 13.25 0.47 21.06
C VAL A 153 14.28 1.40 21.69
N ALA A 154 13.96 2.10 22.79
CA ALA A 154 14.93 2.95 23.48
C ALA A 154 16.09 2.15 24.09
N VAL A 155 15.82 0.98 24.68
CA VAL A 155 16.87 0.07 25.18
C VAL A 155 17.73 -0.45 24.01
N ALA A 156 17.12 -0.85 22.90
CA ALA A 156 17.87 -1.27 21.71
C ALA A 156 18.74 -0.13 21.12
N CYS A 157 18.23 1.10 21.10
CA CYS A 157 19.02 2.29 20.73
C CYS A 157 20.16 2.54 21.72
N GLY A 158 19.93 2.38 23.02
CA GLY A 158 20.97 2.49 24.05
C GLY A 158 22.10 1.48 23.81
N VAL A 159 21.77 0.21 23.57
CA VAL A 159 22.78 -0.83 23.25
C VAL A 159 23.52 -0.51 21.94
N PHE A 160 22.83 -0.04 20.90
CA PHE A 160 23.44 0.38 19.64
C PHE A 160 24.42 1.55 19.81
N LEU A 161 24.01 2.59 20.54
CA LEU A 161 24.85 3.77 20.80
C LEU A 161 26.04 3.46 21.74
N LEU A 162 25.86 2.57 22.72
CA LEU A 162 26.94 2.08 23.59
C LEU A 162 27.91 1.11 22.89
N THR A 163 27.58 0.63 21.69
CA THR A 163 28.44 -0.23 20.88
C THR A 163 28.93 0.45 19.60
N LEU A 164 28.71 1.77 19.45
CA LEU A 164 28.87 2.52 18.19
C LEU A 164 30.22 2.30 17.50
N ASP A 165 31.32 2.22 18.27
CA ASP A 165 32.67 1.95 17.77
C ASP A 165 32.78 0.64 16.95
N TRP A 166 31.92 -0.34 17.24
CA TRP A 166 31.85 -1.64 16.55
C TRP A 166 31.05 -1.59 15.24
N TRP A 167 30.27 -0.53 15.02
CA TRP A 167 29.46 -0.33 13.81
C TRP A 167 30.17 0.51 12.73
N GLY A 168 31.38 0.99 12.99
CA GLY A 168 32.24 1.65 11.99
C GLY A 168 31.97 3.16 11.79
N PRO A 169 32.87 3.84 11.03
CA PRO A 169 32.96 5.30 11.01
C PRO A 169 31.72 6.00 10.42
N THR A 170 30.94 5.31 9.59
CA THR A 170 29.69 5.81 9.00
C THR A 170 28.65 6.22 10.06
N TYR A 171 28.75 5.72 11.30
CA TYR A 171 27.87 6.09 12.41
C TYR A 171 28.46 7.13 13.38
N ALA A 172 29.72 7.56 13.19
CA ALA A 172 30.40 8.52 14.09
C ALA A 172 29.61 9.81 14.41
N PRO A 173 28.81 10.42 13.49
CA PRO A 173 27.99 11.59 13.82
C PRO A 173 26.97 11.37 14.95
N LEU A 174 26.57 10.11 15.22
CA LEU A 174 25.62 9.76 16.27
C LEU A 174 26.26 9.64 17.67
N GLY A 175 27.59 9.69 17.76
CA GLY A 175 28.33 9.51 19.03
C GLY A 175 28.20 10.67 20.02
N THR A 176 27.70 11.83 19.61
CA THR A 176 27.40 12.94 20.53
C THR A 176 26.09 12.68 21.29
N LEU A 177 26.03 13.04 22.58
CA LEU A 177 24.84 12.80 23.41
C LEU A 177 23.55 13.40 22.81
N SER A 178 23.63 14.58 22.20
CA SER A 178 22.51 15.23 21.51
C SER A 178 22.06 14.47 20.27
N ALA A 179 22.99 13.99 19.43
CA ALA A 179 22.68 13.19 18.25
C ALA A 179 22.13 11.80 18.63
N GLY A 180 22.69 11.14 19.65
CA GLY A 180 22.20 9.86 20.17
C GLY A 180 20.80 9.94 20.77
N LEU A 181 20.49 11.02 21.52
CA LEU A 181 19.14 11.28 22.01
C LEU A 181 18.15 11.57 20.86
N PHE A 182 18.54 12.37 19.87
CA PHE A 182 17.73 12.66 18.69
C PHE A 182 17.46 11.40 17.84
N PHE A 183 18.49 10.58 17.62
CA PHE A 183 18.39 9.28 16.95
C PHE A 183 17.42 8.36 17.69
N THR A 184 17.58 8.22 19.02
CA THR A 184 16.68 7.42 19.87
C THR A 184 15.23 7.90 19.77
N ALA A 185 15.00 9.22 19.80
CA ALA A 185 13.67 9.80 19.61
C ALA A 185 13.09 9.52 18.22
N SER A 186 13.92 9.53 17.16
CA SER A 186 13.50 9.17 15.80
C SER A 186 13.17 7.68 15.64
N CYS A 187 13.94 6.79 16.26
CA CYS A 187 13.67 5.34 16.32
C CYS A 187 12.33 5.05 17.01
N VAL A 188 12.10 5.67 18.17
CA VAL A 188 10.81 5.61 18.87
C VAL A 188 9.69 6.17 18.00
N GLY A 189 9.89 7.34 17.37
CA GLY A 189 8.92 7.95 16.47
C GLY A 189 8.52 7.03 15.30
N TRP A 190 9.49 6.36 14.67
CA TRP A 190 9.23 5.40 13.58
C TRP A 190 8.45 4.17 14.06
N ALA A 191 8.80 3.62 15.23
CA ALA A 191 8.06 2.52 15.83
C ALA A 191 6.60 2.93 16.12
N LEU A 192 6.40 4.12 16.70
CA LEU A 192 5.07 4.66 16.99
C LEU A 192 4.27 4.94 15.71
N LEU A 193 4.88 5.45 14.63
CA LEU A 193 4.26 5.64 13.32
C LEU A 193 3.75 4.30 12.75
N THR A 194 4.59 3.27 12.79
CA THR A 194 4.24 1.96 12.22
C THR A 194 3.16 1.25 13.05
N LEU A 195 3.20 1.37 14.39
CA LEU A 195 2.13 0.91 15.28
C LEU A 195 0.82 1.67 15.06
N GLN A 196 0.90 2.96 14.80
CA GLN A 196 -0.26 3.83 14.58
C GLN A 196 -1.04 3.47 13.32
N ASP A 197 -0.37 3.05 12.25
CA ASP A 197 -1.04 2.50 11.07
C ASP A 197 -1.81 1.21 11.42
N GLY A 198 -1.25 0.37 12.29
CA GLY A 198 -1.95 -0.77 12.88
C GLY A 198 -3.18 -0.36 13.71
N VAL A 199 -3.06 0.66 14.58
CA VAL A 199 -4.16 1.16 15.43
C VAL A 199 -5.28 1.76 14.58
N LEU A 200 -4.96 2.59 13.59
CA LEU A 200 -5.92 3.18 12.66
C LEU A 200 -6.64 2.12 11.83
N THR A 201 -5.95 1.03 11.48
CA THR A 201 -6.52 -0.14 10.81
C THR A 201 -7.48 -0.91 11.73
N GLY A 202 -7.05 -1.24 12.95
CA GLY A 202 -7.88 -1.92 13.97
C GLY A 202 -9.13 -1.11 14.37
N LEU A 203 -9.03 0.21 14.45
CA LEU A 203 -10.17 1.12 14.67
C LEU A 203 -11.11 1.26 13.45
N ARG A 204 -10.87 0.52 12.35
CA ARG A 204 -11.59 0.61 11.06
C ARG A 204 -11.58 2.03 10.47
N ARG A 205 -10.50 2.78 10.70
CA ARG A 205 -10.27 4.16 10.23
C ARG A 205 -9.05 4.29 9.31
N ALA A 206 -8.67 3.20 8.63
CA ALA A 206 -7.52 3.10 7.73
C ALA A 206 -7.46 4.12 6.58
N VAL A 207 -8.50 4.92 6.33
CA VAL A 207 -8.44 6.10 5.43
C VAL A 207 -7.40 7.13 5.90
N TRP A 208 -7.13 7.21 7.20
CA TRP A 208 -6.10 8.10 7.75
C TRP A 208 -4.67 7.61 7.52
N VAL A 209 -4.48 6.34 7.18
CA VAL A 209 -3.15 5.74 6.96
C VAL A 209 -2.49 6.27 5.66
N PRO A 210 -3.17 6.28 4.49
CA PRO A 210 -2.67 7.00 3.32
C PRO A 210 -2.45 8.50 3.55
N VAL A 211 -3.25 9.15 4.41
CA VAL A 211 -3.05 10.58 4.75
C VAL A 211 -1.78 10.78 5.56
N GLY A 212 -1.54 9.95 6.59
CA GLY A 212 -0.31 9.96 7.37
C GLY A 212 0.94 9.70 6.54
N ASN A 213 0.88 8.69 5.67
CA ASN A 213 1.98 8.34 4.79
C ASN A 213 2.21 9.37 3.66
N ALA A 214 1.18 10.09 3.20
CA ALA A 214 1.33 11.24 2.31
C ALA A 214 1.95 12.45 3.01
N VAL A 215 1.49 12.80 4.22
CA VAL A 215 2.07 13.88 5.04
C VAL A 215 3.55 13.60 5.34
N PHE A 216 3.87 12.36 5.72
CA PHE A 216 5.26 11.92 5.91
C PHE A 216 6.10 12.03 4.62
N SER A 217 5.59 11.51 3.50
CA SER A 217 6.35 11.41 2.25
C SER A 217 6.56 12.76 1.55
N LEU A 218 5.59 13.67 1.62
CA LEU A 218 5.73 15.05 1.13
C LEU A 218 6.51 15.91 2.13
N GLY A 219 6.25 15.75 3.43
CA GLY A 219 6.91 16.49 4.49
C GLY A 219 8.43 16.32 4.48
N LYS A 220 8.92 15.07 4.36
CA LYS A 220 10.37 14.82 4.28
C LYS A 220 11.01 15.44 3.03
N LEU A 221 10.29 15.50 1.91
CA LEU A 221 10.81 16.07 0.65
C LEU A 221 10.93 17.60 0.76
N VAL A 222 9.92 18.27 1.31
CA VAL A 222 9.96 19.71 1.62
C VAL A 222 11.07 20.02 2.62
N LEU A 223 11.13 19.27 3.72
CA LEU A 223 12.12 19.46 4.78
C LEU A 223 13.55 19.19 4.29
N LEU A 224 13.76 18.23 3.38
CA LEU A 224 15.08 17.94 2.80
C LEU A 224 15.63 19.14 2.02
N VAL A 225 14.78 19.78 1.20
CA VAL A 225 15.16 20.99 0.42
C VAL A 225 15.37 22.19 1.34
N VAL A 226 14.48 22.41 2.31
CA VAL A 226 14.60 23.54 3.25
C VAL A 226 15.83 23.41 4.17
N LEU A 227 16.18 22.19 4.58
CA LEU A 227 17.33 21.95 5.46
C LEU A 227 18.67 21.80 4.72
N ALA A 228 18.69 21.72 3.39
CA ALA A 228 19.92 21.57 2.61
C ALA A 228 20.95 22.67 2.89
N ALA A 229 20.50 23.93 2.93
CA ALA A 229 21.36 25.07 3.24
C ALA A 229 21.69 25.23 4.74
N ALA A 230 20.94 24.57 5.63
CA ALA A 230 21.01 24.79 7.09
C ALA A 230 21.73 23.67 7.85
N LEU A 231 21.67 22.42 7.36
CA LEU A 231 22.23 21.23 8.02
C LEU A 231 22.90 20.31 6.98
N PRO A 232 23.99 20.73 6.31
CA PRO A 232 24.56 20.04 5.14
C PRO A 232 25.10 18.61 5.40
N VAL A 233 25.27 18.21 6.67
CA VAL A 233 25.70 16.84 7.04
C VAL A 233 24.51 15.97 7.47
N LEU A 234 23.74 16.41 8.47
CA LEU A 234 22.66 15.60 9.05
C LEU A 234 21.26 15.84 8.44
N GLY A 235 21.09 16.81 7.53
CA GLY A 235 19.79 17.22 7.00
C GLY A 235 18.99 16.10 6.31
N VAL A 236 19.66 15.10 5.73
CA VAL A 236 19.02 13.88 5.19
C VAL A 236 18.31 13.07 6.30
N PHE A 237 18.96 12.91 7.45
CA PHE A 237 18.36 12.22 8.60
C PHE A 237 17.33 13.11 9.32
N VAL A 238 17.67 14.39 9.55
CA VAL A 238 16.80 15.33 10.28
C VAL A 238 15.50 15.61 9.53
N SER A 239 15.52 15.73 8.19
CA SER A 239 14.29 15.89 7.39
C SER A 239 13.39 14.66 7.46
N TRP A 240 13.97 13.45 7.47
CA TRP A 240 13.25 12.19 7.68
C TRP A 240 12.63 12.13 9.09
N SER A 241 13.41 12.42 10.13
CA SER A 241 12.97 12.43 11.54
C SER A 241 11.89 13.47 11.83
N ALA A 242 12.04 14.69 11.32
CA ALA A 242 11.04 15.75 11.47
C ALA A 242 9.74 15.41 10.74
N ALA A 243 9.80 14.77 9.57
CA ALA A 243 8.61 14.30 8.86
C ALA A 243 7.85 13.20 9.61
N ILE A 244 8.54 12.34 10.37
CA ILE A 244 7.90 11.38 11.29
C ILE A 244 7.08 12.16 12.34
N ALA A 245 7.68 13.17 12.99
CA ALA A 245 6.98 14.00 13.98
C ALA A 245 5.75 14.71 13.39
N LEU A 246 5.85 15.25 12.17
CA LEU A 246 4.73 15.87 11.44
C LEU A 246 3.56 14.92 11.19
N SER A 247 3.79 13.61 11.13
CA SER A 247 2.73 12.60 10.94
C SER A 247 2.23 12.02 12.27
N VAL A 248 3.15 11.60 13.14
CA VAL A 248 2.84 10.93 14.42
C VAL A 248 2.09 11.84 15.40
N VAL A 249 2.47 13.12 15.52
CA VAL A 249 1.88 14.01 16.53
C VAL A 249 0.42 14.35 16.21
N PRO A 250 0.04 14.80 14.99
CA PRO A 250 -1.36 15.08 14.67
C PRO A 250 -2.24 13.82 14.64
N LEU A 251 -1.73 12.70 14.13
CA LEU A 251 -2.47 11.43 14.15
C LEU A 251 -2.60 10.87 15.58
N GLY A 252 -1.57 11.03 16.43
CA GLY A 252 -1.60 10.59 17.83
C GLY A 252 -2.67 11.34 18.61
N TRP A 253 -2.69 12.66 18.46
CA TRP A 253 -3.74 13.52 19.00
C TRP A 253 -5.14 13.09 18.50
N LEU A 254 -5.29 12.83 17.20
CA LEU A 254 -6.56 12.37 16.62
C LEU A 254 -7.02 11.01 17.19
N VAL A 255 -6.10 10.05 17.29
CA VAL A 255 -6.35 8.71 17.83
C VAL A 255 -6.83 8.80 19.27
N PHE A 256 -6.06 9.44 20.16
CA PHE A 256 -6.37 9.49 21.59
C PHE A 256 -7.53 10.44 21.94
N ARG A 257 -7.68 11.60 21.28
CA ARG A 257 -8.76 12.56 21.61
C ARG A 257 -10.09 12.32 20.88
N ARG A 258 -10.10 11.64 19.73
CA ARG A 258 -11.34 11.50 18.92
C ARG A 258 -11.68 10.07 18.52
N LEU A 259 -10.72 9.20 18.17
CA LEU A 259 -11.05 7.87 17.66
C LEU A 259 -11.29 6.85 18.78
N ILE A 260 -10.36 6.74 19.72
CA ILE A 260 -10.47 5.82 20.87
C ILE A 260 -11.71 6.14 21.73
N PRO A 261 -12.00 7.41 22.12
CA PRO A 261 -13.18 7.72 22.91
C PRO A 261 -14.52 7.46 22.19
N ARG A 262 -14.53 7.44 20.86
CA ARG A 262 -15.72 7.06 20.07
C ARG A 262 -15.91 5.54 20.05
N GLN A 263 -14.84 4.76 19.89
CA GLN A 263 -14.92 3.30 19.93
C GLN A 263 -15.33 2.80 21.32
N ALA A 264 -14.71 3.33 22.38
CA ALA A 264 -15.02 2.95 23.77
C ALA A 264 -16.45 3.28 24.22
N ARG A 265 -17.15 4.19 23.52
CA ARG A 265 -18.59 4.48 23.72
C ARG A 265 -19.52 3.56 22.92
N ALA A 266 -19.05 3.03 21.78
CA ALA A 266 -19.83 2.15 20.92
C ALA A 266 -19.72 0.66 21.33
N ASP A 267 -18.57 0.26 21.85
CA ASP A 267 -18.26 -1.11 22.31
C ASP A 267 -18.12 -1.17 23.85
N ARG A 268 -19.05 -0.53 24.57
CA ARG A 268 -18.97 -0.42 26.05
C ARG A 268 -19.02 -1.79 26.74
N ASP A 269 -19.85 -2.68 26.22
CA ASP A 269 -20.26 -3.93 26.86
C ASP A 269 -19.40 -5.14 26.42
N ARG A 270 -18.34 -4.89 25.64
CA ARG A 270 -17.37 -5.92 25.24
C ARG A 270 -16.32 -6.14 26.33
N GLU A 271 -16.07 -7.41 26.63
CA GLU A 271 -15.06 -7.82 27.59
C GLU A 271 -13.64 -7.70 27.00
N PRO A 272 -12.65 -7.14 27.72
CA PRO A 272 -11.34 -6.87 27.15
C PRO A 272 -10.48 -8.15 27.02
N PRO A 273 -9.69 -8.30 25.96
CA PRO A 273 -8.88 -9.49 25.71
C PRO A 273 -7.77 -9.69 26.75
N GLY A 274 -7.52 -10.95 27.11
CA GLY A 274 -6.55 -11.31 28.15
C GLY A 274 -5.10 -11.10 27.71
N LEU A 275 -4.27 -10.47 28.55
CA LEU A 275 -2.84 -10.24 28.25
C LEU A 275 -2.08 -11.53 27.92
N ARG A 276 -2.44 -12.66 28.55
CA ARG A 276 -1.88 -14.00 28.28
C ARG A 276 -2.21 -14.50 26.87
N GLU A 277 -3.37 -14.13 26.32
CA GLU A 277 -3.76 -14.47 24.94
C GLU A 277 -2.99 -13.63 23.93
N ILE A 278 -2.87 -12.32 24.20
CA ILE A 278 -2.10 -11.39 23.37
C ILE A 278 -0.64 -11.84 23.30
N GLY A 279 -0.04 -12.19 24.45
CA GLY A 279 1.32 -12.76 24.51
C GLY A 279 1.45 -14.08 23.74
N ARG A 280 0.50 -15.01 23.89
CA ARG A 280 0.48 -16.29 23.14
C ARG A 280 0.32 -16.07 21.62
N PHE A 281 -0.44 -15.06 21.20
CA PHE A 281 -0.57 -14.69 19.80
C PHE A 281 0.75 -14.09 19.26
N MET A 282 1.34 -13.12 19.98
CA MET A 282 2.62 -12.51 19.60
C MET A 282 3.76 -13.54 19.51
N ALA A 283 3.80 -14.54 20.40
CA ALA A 283 4.77 -15.63 20.33
C ALA A 283 4.61 -16.51 19.07
N GLY A 284 3.39 -16.63 18.52
CA GLY A 284 3.09 -17.48 17.36
C GLY A 284 3.26 -16.79 15.99
N ASP A 285 2.94 -15.50 15.88
CA ASP A 285 2.91 -14.76 14.60
C ASP A 285 4.31 -14.30 14.12
N SER A 286 5.28 -14.23 15.04
CA SER A 286 6.46 -13.37 14.87
C SER A 286 7.64 -13.95 14.10
N VAL A 287 7.94 -15.25 14.19
CA VAL A 287 9.29 -15.78 13.85
C VAL A 287 9.64 -15.62 12.36
N GLY A 288 8.78 -16.05 11.44
CA GLY A 288 9.03 -15.94 9.99
C GLY A 288 9.04 -14.49 9.50
N ALA A 289 8.18 -13.65 10.07
CA ALA A 289 8.14 -12.21 9.78
C ALA A 289 9.41 -11.49 10.27
N LEU A 290 9.93 -11.83 11.46
CA LEU A 290 11.17 -11.28 12.00
C LEU A 290 12.36 -11.63 11.10
N PHE A 291 12.50 -12.87 10.62
CA PHE A 291 13.55 -13.22 9.65
C PHE A 291 13.43 -12.41 8.35
N SER A 292 12.21 -12.20 7.85
CA SER A 292 11.98 -11.41 6.63
C SER A 292 12.33 -9.92 6.81
N LEU A 293 12.00 -9.32 7.95
CA LEU A 293 12.35 -7.92 8.24
C LEU A 293 13.81 -7.74 8.66
N ALA A 294 14.43 -8.74 9.28
CA ALA A 294 15.87 -8.76 9.54
C ALA A 294 16.65 -8.73 8.22
N MET A 295 16.32 -9.61 7.26
CA MET A 295 16.94 -9.62 5.94
C MET A 295 16.85 -8.25 5.23
N ILE A 296 15.69 -7.59 5.26
CA ILE A 296 15.47 -6.29 4.60
C ILE A 296 16.21 -5.15 5.30
N ASN A 297 16.19 -5.07 6.64
CA ASN A 297 16.74 -3.92 7.37
C ASN A 297 18.22 -4.08 7.75
N LEU A 298 18.72 -5.31 7.91
CA LEU A 298 20.10 -5.56 8.32
C LEU A 298 21.09 -5.52 7.15
N LEU A 299 20.68 -5.90 5.92
CA LEU A 299 21.58 -5.87 4.76
C LEU A 299 22.16 -4.46 4.48
N PRO A 300 21.37 -3.36 4.48
CA PRO A 300 21.95 -2.02 4.32
C PRO A 300 22.82 -1.58 5.51
N VAL A 301 22.52 -2.03 6.73
CA VAL A 301 23.37 -1.79 7.91
C VAL A 301 24.71 -2.52 7.76
N MET A 302 24.72 -3.76 7.27
CA MET A 302 25.97 -4.49 6.99
C MET A 302 26.86 -3.81 5.96
N VAL A 303 26.28 -3.12 4.97
CA VAL A 303 27.07 -2.30 4.02
C VAL A 303 27.60 -1.04 4.71
N ALA A 304 26.76 -0.31 5.43
CA ALA A 304 27.15 0.91 6.16
C ALA A 304 28.24 0.67 7.24
N VAL A 305 28.29 -0.53 7.83
CA VAL A 305 29.34 -0.96 8.77
C VAL A 305 30.65 -1.30 8.06
N ARG A 306 30.57 -1.83 6.83
CA ARG A 306 31.72 -2.43 6.11
C ARG A 306 32.41 -1.47 5.15
N PHE A 307 31.74 -0.40 4.74
CA PHE A 307 32.22 0.60 3.80
C PHE A 307 32.10 2.00 4.40
N ASP A 308 32.80 2.96 3.80
CA ASP A 308 32.59 4.38 4.09
C ASP A 308 31.18 4.86 3.66
N ALA A 309 30.90 6.11 4.01
CA ALA A 309 29.61 6.72 3.76
C ALA A 309 29.29 6.89 2.26
N ALA A 310 30.25 7.29 1.42
CA ALA A 310 30.00 7.50 -0.01
C ALA A 310 29.64 6.18 -0.73
N HIS A 311 30.42 5.12 -0.48
CA HIS A 311 30.10 3.77 -0.97
C HIS A 311 28.75 3.27 -0.45
N ASN A 312 28.38 3.58 0.80
CA ASN A 312 27.05 3.28 1.31
C ASN A 312 25.94 4.09 0.60
N ALA A 313 26.17 5.34 0.22
CA ALA A 313 25.21 6.14 -0.56
C ALA A 313 24.93 5.55 -1.95
N PHE A 314 25.99 5.11 -2.65
CA PHE A 314 25.87 4.42 -3.94
C PHE A 314 25.07 3.12 -3.80
N PHE A 315 25.43 2.30 -2.81
CA PHE A 315 24.70 1.07 -2.51
C PHE A 315 23.23 1.33 -2.15
N TYR A 316 22.96 2.24 -1.20
CA TYR A 316 21.61 2.47 -0.69
C TYR A 316 20.67 3.04 -1.76
N THR A 317 21.20 3.87 -2.66
CA THR A 317 20.47 4.39 -3.82
C THR A 317 20.08 3.24 -4.74
N ALA A 318 21.06 2.44 -5.20
CA ALA A 318 20.81 1.26 -6.05
C ALA A 318 19.88 0.23 -5.38
N TYR A 319 20.03 0.01 -4.07
CA TYR A 319 19.18 -0.86 -3.26
C TYR A 319 17.74 -0.34 -3.16
N THR A 320 17.54 0.98 -3.01
CA THR A 320 16.21 1.60 -2.99
C THR A 320 15.52 1.47 -4.34
N VAL A 321 16.23 1.66 -5.47
CA VAL A 321 15.67 1.41 -6.81
C VAL A 321 15.32 -0.08 -6.98
N GLY A 322 16.23 -0.99 -6.64
CA GLY A 322 16.04 -2.43 -6.74
C GLY A 322 14.85 -2.95 -5.92
N GLY A 323 14.73 -2.51 -4.66
CA GLY A 323 13.67 -2.93 -3.73
C GLY A 323 12.24 -2.60 -4.20
N THR A 324 12.07 -1.64 -5.11
CA THR A 324 10.74 -1.32 -5.68
C THR A 324 10.08 -2.53 -6.36
N MET A 325 10.87 -3.40 -6.98
CA MET A 325 10.41 -4.64 -7.64
C MET A 325 10.08 -5.75 -6.64
N GLU A 326 10.84 -5.85 -5.55
CA GLU A 326 10.56 -6.80 -4.45
C GLU A 326 9.17 -6.56 -3.86
N PHE A 327 8.78 -5.31 -3.64
CA PHE A 327 7.43 -4.99 -3.17
C PHE A 327 6.32 -5.39 -4.17
N MET A 328 6.59 -5.44 -5.49
CA MET A 328 5.60 -5.93 -6.46
C MET A 328 5.33 -7.44 -6.27
N ALA A 329 6.38 -8.23 -6.02
CA ALA A 329 6.26 -9.67 -5.75
C ALA A 329 5.49 -9.93 -4.44
N ILE A 330 5.83 -9.21 -3.36
CA ILE A 330 5.15 -9.31 -2.05
C ILE A 330 3.66 -8.94 -2.15
N ASN A 331 3.32 -7.88 -2.88
CA ASN A 331 1.93 -7.50 -3.13
C ASN A 331 1.17 -8.58 -3.91
N MET A 332 1.78 -9.16 -4.96
CA MET A 332 1.16 -10.22 -5.76
C MET A 332 0.92 -11.50 -4.94
N ALA A 333 1.89 -11.92 -4.14
CA ALA A 333 1.76 -13.08 -3.24
C ALA A 333 0.67 -12.87 -2.17
N SER A 334 0.55 -11.64 -1.67
CA SER A 334 -0.50 -11.26 -0.71
C SER A 334 -1.89 -11.27 -1.37
N SER A 335 -2.01 -10.77 -2.61
CA SER A 335 -3.25 -10.86 -3.39
C SER A 335 -3.63 -12.31 -3.73
N LEU A 336 -2.65 -13.16 -4.07
CA LEU A 336 -2.87 -14.59 -4.29
C LEU A 336 -3.39 -15.28 -3.04
N THR A 337 -2.80 -14.98 -1.87
CA THR A 337 -3.26 -15.50 -0.58
C THR A 337 -4.73 -15.14 -0.35
N ALA A 338 -5.10 -13.88 -0.52
CA ALA A 338 -6.46 -13.38 -0.26
C ALA A 338 -7.52 -13.94 -1.22
N HIS A 339 -7.17 -14.22 -2.48
CA HIS A 339 -8.10 -14.85 -3.42
C HIS A 339 -8.27 -16.34 -3.12
N ALA A 340 -7.16 -17.08 -3.00
CA ALA A 340 -7.19 -18.53 -2.76
C ALA A 340 -7.66 -18.91 -1.33
N SER A 341 -7.76 -17.97 -0.39
CA SER A 341 -8.45 -18.20 0.89
C SER A 341 -9.98 -18.26 0.75
N HIS A 342 -10.57 -17.72 -0.33
CA HIS A 342 -11.99 -17.87 -0.63
C HIS A 342 -12.27 -19.08 -1.53
N SER A 343 -11.40 -19.36 -2.50
CA SER A 343 -11.51 -20.52 -3.42
C SER A 343 -10.19 -21.32 -3.52
N PRO A 344 -9.88 -22.19 -2.53
CA PRO A 344 -8.64 -22.97 -2.51
C PRO A 344 -8.42 -23.85 -3.74
N GLU A 345 -9.50 -24.28 -4.38
CA GLU A 345 -9.50 -25.12 -5.59
C GLU A 345 -8.92 -24.38 -6.81
N SER A 346 -9.08 -23.04 -6.87
CA SER A 346 -8.52 -22.21 -7.94
C SER A 346 -7.03 -21.87 -7.74
N LEU A 347 -6.37 -22.35 -6.68
CA LEU A 347 -4.99 -22.01 -6.34
C LEU A 347 -4.00 -22.30 -7.49
N ALA A 348 -4.19 -23.39 -8.23
CA ALA A 348 -3.35 -23.73 -9.39
C ALA A 348 -3.45 -22.68 -10.51
N GLU A 349 -4.65 -22.16 -10.75
CA GLU A 349 -4.93 -21.13 -11.75
C GLU A 349 -4.45 -19.76 -11.28
N GLY A 350 -4.71 -19.41 -10.02
CA GLY A 350 -4.20 -18.19 -9.38
C GLY A 350 -2.67 -18.11 -9.41
N VAL A 351 -1.95 -19.20 -9.11
CA VAL A 351 -0.49 -19.28 -9.23
C VAL A 351 -0.04 -19.11 -10.68
N ARG A 352 -0.70 -19.78 -11.65
CA ARG A 352 -0.37 -19.71 -13.08
C ARG A 352 -0.61 -18.31 -13.65
N GLY A 353 -1.72 -17.68 -13.29
CA GLY A 353 -2.08 -16.31 -13.66
C GLY A 353 -1.13 -15.28 -13.04
N ALA A 354 -0.81 -15.42 -11.75
CA ALA A 354 0.17 -14.56 -11.07
C ALA A 354 1.56 -14.69 -11.68
N LEU A 355 2.06 -15.90 -11.94
CA LEU A 355 3.34 -16.14 -12.63
C LEU A 355 3.37 -15.47 -14.01
N ARG A 356 2.36 -15.70 -14.85
CA ARG A 356 2.29 -15.12 -16.21
C ARG A 356 2.27 -13.59 -16.17
N ARG A 357 1.48 -12.99 -15.26
CA ARG A 357 1.34 -11.53 -15.13
C ARG A 357 2.60 -10.89 -14.52
N MET A 358 3.24 -11.53 -13.55
CA MET A 358 4.53 -11.08 -13.01
C MET A 358 5.65 -11.21 -14.04
N ALA A 359 5.70 -12.28 -14.84
CA ALA A 359 6.65 -12.39 -15.94
C ALA A 359 6.46 -11.24 -16.97
N LEU A 360 5.22 -11.03 -17.43
CA LEU A 360 4.89 -9.98 -18.39
C LEU A 360 5.15 -8.54 -17.89
N LEU A 361 5.09 -8.30 -16.58
CA LEU A 361 5.29 -6.97 -15.99
C LEU A 361 6.73 -6.76 -15.51
N LEU A 362 7.34 -7.75 -14.85
CA LEU A 362 8.65 -7.62 -14.23
C LEU A 362 9.80 -7.89 -15.21
N VAL A 363 9.68 -8.81 -16.17
CA VAL A 363 10.77 -9.07 -17.13
C VAL A 363 11.10 -7.83 -17.97
N PRO A 364 10.14 -7.07 -18.53
CA PRO A 364 10.45 -5.81 -19.21
C PRO A 364 11.09 -4.76 -18.30
N VAL A 365 10.62 -4.63 -17.05
CA VAL A 365 11.19 -3.69 -16.06
C VAL A 365 12.64 -4.08 -15.71
N VAL A 366 12.93 -5.36 -15.52
CA VAL A 366 14.28 -5.86 -15.24
C VAL A 366 15.19 -5.72 -16.46
N LEU A 367 14.71 -5.97 -17.68
CA LEU A 367 15.48 -5.74 -18.90
C LEU A 367 15.82 -4.26 -19.09
N VAL A 368 14.84 -3.36 -18.87
CA VAL A 368 15.08 -1.90 -18.89
C VAL A 368 16.10 -1.51 -17.84
N LEU A 369 15.99 -2.01 -16.59
CA LEU A 369 16.97 -1.72 -15.54
C LEU A 369 18.35 -2.31 -15.83
N LEU A 370 18.46 -3.49 -16.45
CA LEU A 370 19.74 -4.09 -16.81
C LEU A 370 20.48 -3.25 -17.86
N VAL A 371 19.79 -2.79 -18.89
CA VAL A 371 20.39 -1.99 -19.97
C VAL A 371 20.58 -0.53 -19.53
N LEU A 372 19.54 0.13 -19.02
CA LEU A 372 19.53 1.56 -18.69
C LEU A 372 20.03 1.87 -17.26
N ALA A 373 20.49 0.91 -16.44
CA ALA A 373 21.07 1.19 -15.10
C ALA A 373 21.97 2.44 -15.02
N PRO A 374 23.00 2.63 -15.90
CA PRO A 374 23.82 3.84 -15.84
C PRO A 374 23.05 5.12 -16.20
N VAL A 375 22.09 5.05 -17.13
CA VAL A 375 21.21 6.18 -17.52
C VAL A 375 20.22 6.53 -16.40
N ILE A 376 19.81 5.54 -15.61
CA ILE A 376 18.89 5.69 -14.48
C ILE A 376 19.62 6.23 -13.23
N LEU A 377 20.92 5.99 -13.10
CA LEU A 377 21.76 6.46 -12.00
C LEU A 377 22.49 7.79 -12.28
N ALA A 378 22.77 8.12 -13.55
CA ALA A 378 23.37 9.42 -13.92
C ALA A 378 22.59 10.67 -13.43
N PRO A 379 21.26 10.65 -13.26
CA PRO A 379 20.52 11.71 -12.57
C PRO A 379 20.94 11.95 -11.12
N PHE A 380 21.50 10.96 -10.42
CA PHE A 380 21.99 11.09 -9.04
C PHE A 380 23.41 11.69 -9.03
N GLY A 381 24.32 11.13 -9.82
CA GLY A 381 25.68 11.63 -10.02
C GLY A 381 26.50 10.71 -10.94
N PRO A 382 27.70 11.13 -11.39
CA PRO A 382 28.58 10.26 -12.19
C PRO A 382 29.07 9.08 -11.34
N ASP A 383 29.50 9.32 -10.11
CA ASP A 383 30.04 8.30 -9.19
C ASP A 383 28.98 7.28 -8.76
N TYR A 384 27.72 7.73 -8.60
CA TYR A 384 26.54 6.86 -8.43
C TYR A 384 26.32 5.95 -9.65
N ALA A 385 26.55 6.44 -10.87
CA ALA A 385 26.40 5.66 -12.08
C ALA A 385 27.56 4.66 -12.26
N GLU A 386 28.78 5.03 -11.91
CA GLU A 386 29.95 4.15 -11.95
C GLU A 386 29.85 3.01 -10.92
N HIS A 387 29.74 3.35 -9.63
CA HIS A 387 29.77 2.38 -8.54
C HIS A 387 28.42 1.66 -8.34
N GLY A 388 27.29 2.35 -8.55
CA GLY A 388 25.95 1.83 -8.30
C GLY A 388 25.39 0.94 -9.42
N THR A 389 25.85 1.06 -10.67
CA THR A 389 25.26 0.35 -11.82
C THR A 389 25.29 -1.17 -11.65
N THR A 390 26.41 -1.74 -11.19
CA THR A 390 26.54 -3.19 -11.01
C THR A 390 25.65 -3.70 -9.87
N VAL A 391 25.53 -2.93 -8.78
CA VAL A 391 24.60 -3.23 -7.67
C VAL A 391 23.16 -3.27 -8.19
N LEU A 392 22.74 -2.23 -8.92
CA LEU A 392 21.37 -2.12 -9.46
C LEU A 392 21.05 -3.27 -10.43
N ARG A 393 21.97 -3.61 -11.34
CA ARG A 393 21.83 -4.72 -12.28
C ARG A 393 21.61 -6.06 -11.56
N LEU A 394 22.41 -6.35 -10.53
CA LEU A 394 22.31 -7.59 -9.77
C LEU A 394 21.00 -7.68 -8.97
N LEU A 395 20.57 -6.58 -8.35
CA LEU A 395 19.29 -6.53 -7.61
C LEU A 395 18.07 -6.61 -8.53
N ALA A 396 18.12 -6.00 -9.72
CA ALA A 396 17.09 -6.16 -10.73
C ALA A 396 16.99 -7.61 -11.22
N ALA A 397 18.12 -8.26 -11.52
CA ALA A 397 18.15 -9.68 -11.86
C ALA A 397 17.58 -10.54 -10.71
N ALA A 398 17.86 -10.21 -9.46
CA ALA A 398 17.40 -10.96 -8.28
C ALA A 398 15.88 -10.88 -8.05
N ALA A 399 15.20 -9.87 -8.59
CA ALA A 399 13.75 -9.75 -8.49
C ALA A 399 13.02 -10.90 -9.23
N LEU A 400 13.60 -11.43 -10.32
CA LEU A 400 13.01 -12.51 -11.11
C LEU A 400 12.86 -13.83 -10.32
N PRO A 401 13.93 -14.44 -9.75
CA PRO A 401 13.77 -15.62 -8.90
C PRO A 401 12.98 -15.32 -7.63
N ARG A 402 13.05 -14.10 -7.08
CA ARG A 402 12.27 -13.72 -5.89
C ARG A 402 10.76 -13.86 -6.10
N VAL A 403 10.22 -13.60 -7.29
CA VAL A 403 8.79 -13.85 -7.60
C VAL A 403 8.38 -15.30 -7.31
N ALA A 404 9.23 -16.29 -7.64
CA ALA A 404 8.92 -17.69 -7.36
C ALA A 404 8.93 -18.01 -5.86
N VAL A 405 9.83 -17.38 -5.08
CA VAL A 405 9.90 -17.52 -3.62
C VAL A 405 8.66 -16.90 -2.96
N GLU A 406 8.30 -15.67 -3.32
CA GLU A 406 7.14 -14.96 -2.75
C GLU A 406 5.82 -15.67 -3.10
N LEU A 407 5.65 -16.17 -4.33
CA LEU A 407 4.47 -16.95 -4.70
C LEU A 407 4.39 -18.27 -3.94
N TYR A 408 5.52 -18.94 -3.68
CA TYR A 408 5.54 -20.15 -2.84
C TYR A 408 5.29 -19.85 -1.35
N ILE A 409 5.74 -18.69 -0.84
CA ILE A 409 5.33 -18.16 0.48
C ILE A 409 3.80 -17.98 0.54
N GLY A 410 3.19 -17.43 -0.52
CA GLY A 410 1.73 -17.34 -0.66
C GLY A 410 1.04 -18.70 -0.63
N VAL A 411 1.54 -19.67 -1.40
CA VAL A 411 1.04 -21.06 -1.41
C VAL A 411 1.13 -21.70 -0.02
N LEU A 412 2.28 -21.59 0.66
CA LEU A 412 2.46 -22.14 2.01
C LEU A 412 1.54 -21.50 3.05
N ARG A 413 1.24 -20.20 2.89
CA ARG A 413 0.30 -19.46 3.74
C ARG A 413 -1.14 -19.93 3.51
N VAL A 414 -1.58 -20.13 2.27
CA VAL A 414 -2.89 -20.71 1.93
C VAL A 414 -3.02 -22.16 2.45
N GLN A 415 -1.96 -22.96 2.33
CA GLN A 415 -1.92 -24.34 2.85
C GLN A 415 -1.79 -24.41 4.39
N GLY A 416 -1.69 -23.28 5.11
CA GLY A 416 -1.52 -23.25 6.56
C GLY A 416 -0.19 -23.84 7.08
N ARG A 417 0.81 -24.04 6.21
CA ARG A 417 2.08 -24.73 6.53
C ARG A 417 3.10 -23.81 7.19
N THR A 418 2.70 -23.15 8.27
CA THR A 418 3.45 -22.07 8.95
C THR A 418 4.88 -22.46 9.35
N GLY A 419 5.11 -23.71 9.79
CA GLY A 419 6.47 -24.18 10.12
C GLY A 419 7.40 -24.25 8.89
N VAL A 420 6.88 -24.64 7.72
CA VAL A 420 7.66 -24.66 6.47
C VAL A 420 7.88 -23.24 5.95
N LEU A 421 6.89 -22.35 6.11
CA LEU A 421 7.03 -20.93 5.82
C LEU A 421 8.12 -20.26 6.68
N ALA A 422 8.12 -20.51 7.99
CA ALA A 422 9.13 -19.98 8.90
C ALA A 422 10.54 -20.52 8.59
N LEU A 423 10.66 -21.81 8.24
CA LEU A 423 11.92 -22.41 7.79
C LEU A 423 12.41 -21.79 6.48
N LEU A 424 11.52 -21.55 5.51
CA LEU A 424 11.85 -20.94 4.22
C LEU A 424 12.34 -19.49 4.40
N GLN A 425 11.66 -18.70 5.24
CA GLN A 425 12.05 -17.31 5.54
C GLN A 425 13.35 -17.25 6.38
N GLY A 426 13.54 -18.17 7.33
CA GLY A 426 14.78 -18.31 8.09
C GLY A 426 15.96 -18.67 7.20
N ALA A 427 15.81 -19.66 6.33
CA ALA A 427 16.84 -20.04 5.35
C ALA A 427 17.17 -18.89 4.38
N MET A 428 16.15 -18.20 3.86
CA MET A 428 16.34 -17.00 3.02
C MET A 428 17.16 -15.92 3.74
N CYS A 429 16.85 -15.64 5.00
CA CYS A 429 17.57 -14.68 5.84
C CYS A 429 19.03 -15.12 6.06
N VAL A 430 19.27 -16.38 6.42
CA VAL A 430 20.62 -16.93 6.65
C VAL A 430 21.45 -16.92 5.37
N PHE A 431 20.90 -17.31 4.21
CA PHE A 431 21.63 -17.30 2.96
C PHE A 431 21.97 -15.87 2.49
N VAL A 432 21.01 -14.93 2.51
CA VAL A 432 21.26 -13.54 2.08
C VAL A 432 22.31 -12.87 2.97
N LEU A 433 22.14 -12.90 4.28
CA LEU A 433 23.05 -12.21 5.21
C LEU A 433 24.40 -12.94 5.31
N GLY A 434 24.41 -14.27 5.36
CA GLY A 434 25.64 -15.06 5.42
C GLY A 434 26.49 -14.93 4.15
N SER A 435 25.87 -14.95 2.97
CA SER A 435 26.60 -14.70 1.72
C SER A 435 27.04 -13.25 1.57
N ALA A 436 26.25 -12.27 2.04
CA ALA A 436 26.65 -10.86 2.05
C ALA A 436 27.89 -10.64 2.94
N ALA A 437 27.93 -11.20 4.15
CA ALA A 437 29.08 -11.09 5.05
C ALA A 437 30.39 -11.60 4.41
N LEU A 438 30.31 -12.66 3.59
CA LEU A 438 31.47 -13.24 2.89
C LEU A 438 31.83 -12.49 1.59
N LEU A 439 30.84 -12.00 0.84
CA LEU A 439 31.04 -11.40 -0.49
C LEU A 439 31.39 -9.92 -0.44
N LEU A 440 30.88 -9.16 0.53
CA LEU A 440 31.21 -7.74 0.71
C LEU A 440 32.73 -7.53 0.88
N GLY A 441 33.41 -8.44 1.56
CA GLY A 441 34.87 -8.40 1.73
C GLY A 441 35.70 -8.76 0.49
N ARG A 442 35.07 -9.19 -0.63
CA ARG A 442 35.77 -9.66 -1.85
C ARG A 442 35.35 -8.94 -3.13
N VAL A 443 34.11 -8.47 -3.21
CA VAL A 443 33.50 -7.91 -4.45
C VAL A 443 32.96 -6.50 -4.22
N GLY A 444 33.42 -5.82 -3.16
CA GLY A 444 32.94 -4.49 -2.77
C GLY A 444 31.42 -4.47 -2.51
N ILE A 445 30.80 -3.30 -2.73
CA ILE A 445 29.35 -3.12 -2.59
C ILE A 445 28.52 -3.99 -3.54
N ALA A 446 29.08 -4.41 -4.69
CA ALA A 446 28.44 -5.37 -5.60
C ALA A 446 28.27 -6.76 -4.96
N GLY A 447 29.07 -7.09 -3.92
CA GLY A 447 28.94 -8.32 -3.14
C GLY A 447 27.56 -8.51 -2.50
N ALA A 448 26.88 -7.44 -2.08
CA ALA A 448 25.48 -7.52 -1.62
C ALA A 448 24.51 -7.86 -2.76
N GLY A 449 24.72 -7.32 -3.96
CA GLY A 449 23.94 -7.66 -5.15
C GLY A 449 24.09 -9.15 -5.51
N VAL A 450 25.31 -9.67 -5.51
CA VAL A 450 25.59 -11.10 -5.75
C VAL A 450 24.99 -11.98 -4.65
N ALA A 451 25.12 -11.59 -3.38
CA ALA A 451 24.54 -12.30 -2.24
C ALA A 451 23.01 -12.46 -2.37
N VAL A 452 22.30 -11.37 -2.70
CA VAL A 452 20.85 -11.39 -2.91
C VAL A 452 20.50 -12.22 -4.14
N LEU A 453 21.16 -12.03 -5.29
CA LEU A 453 20.88 -12.78 -6.52
C LEU A 453 21.09 -14.30 -6.36
N ALA A 454 22.24 -14.71 -5.80
CA ALA A 454 22.55 -16.11 -5.57
C ALA A 454 21.57 -16.75 -4.58
N SER A 455 21.27 -16.06 -3.46
CA SER A 455 20.34 -16.55 -2.44
C SER A 455 18.91 -16.64 -2.98
N MET A 456 18.41 -15.64 -3.69
CA MET A 456 17.07 -15.71 -4.30
C MET A 456 16.99 -16.84 -5.34
N THR A 457 18.04 -17.05 -6.14
CA THR A 457 18.08 -18.13 -7.14
C THR A 457 18.07 -19.51 -6.47
N LEU A 458 18.85 -19.71 -5.41
CA LEU A 458 18.84 -20.93 -4.61
C LEU A 458 17.47 -21.17 -3.96
N MET A 459 16.89 -20.16 -3.32
CA MET A 459 15.57 -20.25 -2.69
C MET A 459 14.45 -20.49 -3.72
N ALA A 460 14.57 -19.95 -4.94
CA ALA A 460 13.64 -20.23 -6.04
C ALA A 460 13.75 -21.68 -6.52
N ALA A 461 14.96 -22.23 -6.64
CA ALA A 461 15.18 -23.64 -6.97
C ALA A 461 14.59 -24.57 -5.89
N VAL A 462 14.79 -24.25 -4.60
CA VAL A 462 14.17 -24.97 -3.46
C VAL A 462 12.64 -24.84 -3.46
N SER A 463 12.09 -23.70 -3.91
CA SER A 463 10.64 -23.45 -3.98
C SER A 463 9.98 -24.14 -5.19
N ALA A 464 10.73 -24.39 -6.27
CA ALA A 464 10.19 -24.86 -7.55
C ALA A 464 9.42 -26.21 -7.47
N PRO A 465 9.83 -27.24 -6.70
CA PRO A 465 9.06 -28.47 -6.55
C PRO A 465 7.69 -28.24 -5.89
N GLY A 466 7.64 -27.40 -4.85
CA GLY A 466 6.39 -27.05 -4.16
C GLY A 466 5.45 -26.22 -5.03
N LEU A 467 6.00 -25.29 -5.80
CA LEU A 467 5.25 -24.49 -6.78
C LEU A 467 4.72 -25.36 -7.94
N ARG A 468 5.51 -26.34 -8.42
CA ARG A 468 5.07 -27.34 -9.42
C ARG A 468 3.95 -28.23 -8.89
N ALA A 469 4.02 -28.68 -7.64
CA ALA A 469 2.95 -29.48 -7.03
C ALA A 469 1.62 -28.69 -6.95
N ALA A 470 1.67 -27.42 -6.53
CA ALA A 470 0.51 -26.54 -6.53
C ALA A 470 -0.06 -26.31 -7.95
N LEU A 471 0.80 -26.11 -8.95
CA LEU A 471 0.41 -25.96 -10.36
C LEU A 471 -0.22 -27.22 -10.99
N GLN A 472 0.00 -28.39 -10.38
CA GLN A 472 -0.57 -29.69 -10.80
C GLN A 472 -1.87 -30.05 -10.07
N GLY A 473 -2.40 -29.18 -9.20
CA GLY A 473 -3.57 -29.49 -8.35
C GLY A 473 -3.30 -30.57 -7.30
N ARG A 474 -2.05 -31.05 -7.18
CA ARG A 474 -1.65 -32.12 -6.25
C ARG A 474 -1.44 -31.55 -4.86
N SER A 475 -2.53 -31.44 -4.11
CA SER A 475 -2.46 -31.43 -2.64
C SER A 475 -1.59 -32.61 -2.20
N PRO A 476 -0.49 -32.38 -1.44
CA PRO A 476 0.30 -33.48 -0.90
C PRO A 476 -0.62 -34.33 -0.01
N ALA A 477 -0.74 -35.62 -0.33
CA ALA A 477 -1.59 -36.52 0.43
C ALA A 477 -1.19 -36.46 1.93
N PRO A 478 -2.17 -36.45 2.86
CA PRO A 478 -1.86 -36.68 4.26
C PRO A 478 -1.04 -37.97 4.35
N ARG A 479 0.11 -37.93 5.05
CA ARG A 479 0.80 -39.18 5.39
C ARG A 479 -0.22 -40.07 6.12
N PRO A 480 -0.35 -41.36 5.75
CA PRO A 480 -1.21 -42.27 6.48
C PRO A 480 -0.92 -42.19 7.99
N PRO A 481 -1.95 -42.26 8.85
CA PRO A 481 -1.75 -42.24 10.29
C PRO A 481 -1.07 -43.55 10.73
N GLU A 482 0.26 -43.56 10.66
CA GLU A 482 1.08 -44.64 11.20
C GLU A 482 0.75 -44.80 12.70
N ALA A 483 0.34 -46.01 13.09
CA ALA A 483 -0.35 -46.27 14.36
C ALA A 483 0.59 -46.29 15.57
N ALA A 484 1.34 -45.21 15.78
CA ALA A 484 2.33 -45.02 16.83
C ALA A 484 1.66 -44.75 18.21
N ARG A 485 1.03 -45.80 18.75
CA ARG A 485 0.69 -46.06 20.17
C ARG A 485 0.41 -44.82 21.03
N ALA A 486 -0.87 -44.60 21.34
CA ALA A 486 -1.28 -43.63 22.36
C ALA A 486 -0.63 -43.92 23.73
N LYS A 487 0.38 -43.14 24.10
CA LYS A 487 0.71 -42.86 25.50
C LYS A 487 0.01 -41.56 25.91
N PRO A 488 -0.72 -41.51 27.04
CA PRO A 488 -1.22 -40.25 27.58
C PRO A 488 -0.02 -39.44 28.12
N ARG A 489 0.53 -38.55 27.29
CA ARG A 489 1.56 -37.60 27.72
C ARG A 489 0.90 -36.29 28.11
N ALA A 490 1.09 -35.90 29.36
CA ALA A 490 0.60 -34.63 29.87
C ALA A 490 1.38 -33.44 29.27
N GLU A 491 0.69 -32.31 29.11
CA GLU A 491 1.26 -30.96 29.04
C GLU A 491 2.33 -30.64 27.95
N ASP A 492 2.30 -31.29 26.79
CA ASP A 492 2.98 -30.77 25.58
C ASP A 492 2.26 -29.52 25.02
N GLY A 493 2.38 -28.39 25.74
CA GLY A 493 1.69 -27.12 25.49
C GLY A 493 2.12 -26.33 24.25
N TYR A 494 2.72 -26.98 23.25
CA TYR A 494 3.30 -26.35 22.07
C TYR A 494 2.72 -26.91 20.75
N GLY A 495 2.03 -26.05 20.01
CA GLY A 495 1.67 -26.28 18.60
C GLY A 495 0.23 -26.73 18.32
N THR A 496 -0.17 -26.54 17.06
CA THR A 496 -1.43 -26.97 16.41
C THR A 496 -2.78 -26.46 16.94
N ASN A 497 -3.00 -26.32 18.26
CA ASN A 497 -4.37 -26.08 18.76
C ASN A 497 -4.97 -24.74 18.27
N TRP A 498 -4.14 -23.68 18.19
CA TRP A 498 -4.56 -22.39 17.63
C TRP A 498 -5.05 -22.47 16.18
N ALA A 499 -4.51 -23.39 15.37
CA ALA A 499 -4.90 -23.57 13.97
C ALA A 499 -6.25 -24.30 13.88
N ARG A 500 -6.54 -25.21 14.82
CA ARG A 500 -7.84 -25.88 14.95
C ARG A 500 -8.92 -24.89 15.40
N GLU A 501 -8.62 -24.07 16.42
CA GLU A 501 -9.47 -22.96 16.87
C GLU A 501 -9.80 -21.99 15.71
N SER A 502 -8.79 -21.62 14.92
CA SER A 502 -8.93 -20.71 13.76
C SER A 502 -9.75 -21.32 12.62
N ALA A 503 -9.79 -22.66 12.50
CA ALA A 503 -10.61 -23.34 11.51
C ALA A 503 -12.11 -23.37 11.89
N TYR A 504 -12.43 -23.44 13.19
CA TYR A 504 -13.81 -23.42 13.67
C TYR A 504 -14.41 -22.00 13.78
N LEU A 505 -13.60 -20.97 14.06
CA LEU A 505 -14.06 -19.58 14.22
C LEU A 505 -14.35 -18.83 12.88
N ARG A 506 -14.68 -19.56 11.81
CA ARG A 506 -14.95 -19.03 10.45
C ARG A 506 -16.18 -18.10 10.34
N GLY A 507 -16.90 -17.84 11.43
CA GLY A 507 -17.97 -16.85 11.50
C GLY A 507 -17.54 -15.41 11.77
N ALA A 508 -16.29 -15.13 12.18
CA ALA A 508 -15.91 -13.78 12.63
C ALA A 508 -14.44 -13.34 12.38
N HIS A 509 -14.29 -12.56 11.29
CA HIS A 509 -13.19 -11.65 10.95
C HIS A 509 -11.96 -12.23 10.22
N ASP A 510 -11.73 -11.68 9.02
CA ASP A 510 -10.56 -11.89 8.18
C ASP A 510 -9.28 -11.34 8.84
N SER A 511 -8.22 -12.14 8.82
CA SER A 511 -6.90 -11.74 9.35
C SER A 511 -5.84 -11.76 8.25
N VAL A 512 -5.57 -10.60 7.67
CA VAL A 512 -4.44 -10.38 6.74
C VAL A 512 -3.50 -9.36 7.39
N THR A 513 -2.29 -9.79 7.76
CA THR A 513 -1.33 -8.99 8.53
C THR A 513 -0.66 -7.91 7.67
N PRO A 514 -0.90 -6.60 7.92
CA PRO A 514 -0.33 -5.52 7.10
C PRO A 514 0.94 -4.95 7.76
N ALA A 515 2.11 -5.45 7.36
CA ALA A 515 3.40 -5.02 7.91
C ALA A 515 3.82 -3.59 7.51
N PHE A 516 3.19 -3.02 6.48
CA PHE A 516 3.31 -1.63 6.06
C PHE A 516 1.92 -1.07 5.79
N GLY A 517 1.70 0.23 6.05
CA GLY A 517 0.39 0.88 6.05
C GLY A 517 -0.31 1.00 4.70
N ILE A 518 -0.77 -0.12 4.13
CA ILE A 518 -1.51 -0.18 2.87
C ILE A 518 -2.85 -0.86 3.12
N PRO A 519 -3.98 -0.13 3.09
CA PRO A 519 -5.30 -0.73 3.32
C PRO A 519 -5.75 -1.57 2.13
N VAL A 520 -5.78 -2.90 2.30
CA VAL A 520 -6.44 -3.81 1.35
C VAL A 520 -7.93 -3.47 1.32
N TYR A 521 -8.46 -3.14 0.13
CA TYR A 521 -9.88 -2.90 -0.04
C TYR A 521 -10.63 -4.23 -0.10
N VAL A 522 -11.60 -4.41 0.81
CA VAL A 522 -12.53 -5.53 0.84
C VAL A 522 -13.91 -5.01 0.39
N PRO A 523 -14.50 -5.55 -0.70
CA PRO A 523 -15.87 -5.22 -1.10
C PRO A 523 -16.88 -5.60 0.00
N ARG A 524 -18.02 -4.91 0.06
CA ARG A 524 -19.19 -5.49 0.71
C ARG A 524 -19.68 -6.65 -0.16
N GLN A 525 -19.90 -7.82 0.45
CA GLN A 525 -20.90 -8.74 -0.07
C GLN A 525 -22.27 -8.20 0.36
N ASP A 526 -23.15 -7.97 -0.61
CA ASP A 526 -24.58 -7.83 -0.33
C ASP A 526 -25.10 -9.25 -0.03
N GLY A 527 -25.63 -9.44 1.17
CA GLY A 527 -25.94 -10.77 1.70
C GLY A 527 -27.08 -11.44 0.94
N GLY A 528 -26.81 -12.61 0.34
CA GLY A 528 -27.83 -13.43 -0.29
C GLY A 528 -28.92 -13.83 0.72
N ALA A 529 -30.18 -13.77 0.28
CA ALA A 529 -31.31 -14.04 1.15
C ALA A 529 -31.36 -15.51 1.59
N SER A 530 -31.30 -15.74 2.90
CA SER A 530 -31.75 -17.00 3.51
C SER A 530 -33.23 -16.88 3.86
N ALA A 531 -34.02 -17.91 3.56
CA ALA A 531 -35.47 -17.86 3.71
C ALA A 531 -35.92 -17.94 5.17
N ALA A 532 -36.49 -16.87 5.69
CA ALA A 532 -37.19 -16.82 6.98
C ALA A 532 -38.42 -15.91 6.86
N SER A 533 -39.58 -16.41 7.30
CA SER A 533 -40.88 -15.77 7.06
C SER A 533 -41.03 -14.41 7.78
N PRO A 534 -41.65 -13.39 7.14
CA PRO A 534 -41.76 -12.06 7.72
C PRO A 534 -42.83 -12.01 8.82
N ARG A 535 -42.41 -12.07 10.09
CA ARG A 535 -43.22 -11.51 11.19
C ARG A 535 -43.16 -9.98 11.13
N ARG A 536 -44.32 -9.32 11.26
CA ARG A 536 -44.43 -7.85 11.29
C ARG A 536 -43.46 -7.26 12.32
N ALA A 537 -42.52 -6.44 11.86
CA ALA A 537 -41.85 -5.48 12.73
C ALA A 537 -42.79 -4.29 12.92
N ALA A 538 -43.04 -3.91 14.17
CA ALA A 538 -43.73 -2.66 14.48
C ALA A 538 -42.72 -1.49 14.43
N ASP A 539 -43.15 -0.40 13.82
CA ASP A 539 -42.73 0.99 14.03
C ASP A 539 -41.22 1.23 14.28
N ALA A 540 -40.43 1.10 13.22
CA ALA A 540 -39.16 1.81 13.13
C ALA A 540 -39.41 3.27 12.65
N PRO A 541 -38.90 4.30 13.33
CA PRO A 541 -39.16 5.69 12.95
C PRO A 541 -38.54 6.03 11.59
N ASP A 542 -39.26 6.89 10.85
CA ASP A 542 -39.06 7.09 9.41
C ASP A 542 -37.64 7.58 9.07
N ARG A 543 -36.95 6.84 8.20
CA ARG A 543 -35.59 7.15 7.75
C ARG A 543 -35.64 8.07 6.55
N THR A 544 -35.81 9.36 6.80
CA THR A 544 -35.66 10.43 5.81
C THR A 544 -34.47 10.16 4.88
N PRO A 545 -34.64 10.22 3.54
CA PRO A 545 -33.60 9.83 2.61
C PRO A 545 -32.36 10.70 2.75
N ALA A 546 -31.21 10.06 2.98
CA ALA A 546 -29.95 10.76 3.21
C ALA A 546 -29.59 11.63 1.99
N ARG A 547 -29.60 12.97 2.17
CA ARG A 547 -29.20 13.92 1.13
C ARG A 547 -27.81 13.54 0.56
N PRO A 548 -27.63 13.58 -0.77
CA PRO A 548 -26.33 13.26 -1.37
C PRO A 548 -25.26 14.23 -0.85
N ASP A 549 -24.20 13.69 -0.25
CA ASP A 549 -23.15 14.47 0.41
C ASP A 549 -22.29 15.25 -0.61
N ARG A 550 -22.75 16.44 -0.95
CA ARG A 550 -22.09 17.37 -1.88
C ARG A 550 -20.91 18.12 -1.24
N GLY A 551 -20.76 18.07 0.08
CA GLY A 551 -19.88 18.96 0.87
C GLY A 551 -18.36 18.81 0.66
N PRO A 552 -17.75 17.62 0.84
CA PRO A 552 -16.32 17.50 1.17
C PRO A 552 -15.34 17.70 0.01
N ALA A 553 -15.80 18.17 -1.15
CA ALA A 553 -14.98 18.33 -2.35
C ALA A 553 -15.27 19.64 -3.12
N LEU A 554 -15.90 20.63 -2.48
CA LEU A 554 -16.09 21.98 -3.02
C LEU A 554 -14.85 22.87 -2.80
N TRP A 555 -14.17 22.71 -1.65
CA TRP A 555 -12.93 23.42 -1.30
C TRP A 555 -11.73 23.10 -2.20
N LEU A 556 -11.75 21.98 -2.93
CA LEU A 556 -10.69 21.57 -3.85
C LEU A 556 -10.56 22.52 -5.05
N TRP A 557 -11.64 23.16 -5.48
CA TRP A 557 -11.62 24.13 -6.58
C TRP A 557 -10.92 25.45 -6.22
N PRO A 558 -11.25 26.15 -5.11
CA PRO A 558 -10.46 27.30 -4.68
C PRO A 558 -9.05 26.92 -4.21
N ALA A 559 -8.82 25.69 -3.74
CA ALA A 559 -7.45 25.21 -3.48
C ALA A 559 -6.63 25.07 -4.78
N LEU A 560 -7.22 24.60 -5.88
CA LEU A 560 -6.59 24.58 -7.20
C LEU A 560 -6.40 26.00 -7.78
N GLY A 561 -7.38 26.89 -7.60
CA GLY A 561 -7.25 28.29 -7.98
C GLY A 561 -6.13 29.01 -7.21
N LEU A 562 -6.02 28.75 -5.91
CA LEU A 562 -4.93 29.26 -5.07
C LEU A 562 -3.58 28.66 -5.48
N ALA A 563 -3.50 27.36 -5.77
CA ALA A 563 -2.28 26.73 -6.28
C ALA A 563 -1.83 27.34 -7.61
N ALA A 564 -2.75 27.56 -8.55
CA ALA A 564 -2.45 28.26 -9.80
C ALA A 564 -1.98 29.70 -9.55
N GLY A 565 -2.70 30.48 -8.74
CA GLY A 565 -2.33 31.85 -8.39
C GLY A 565 -0.94 31.95 -7.78
N LEU A 566 -0.64 31.12 -6.78
CA LEU A 566 0.67 31.06 -6.12
C LEU A 566 1.79 30.50 -7.03
N PHE A 567 1.45 29.76 -8.09
CA PHE A 567 2.44 29.31 -9.07
C PHE A 567 2.84 30.46 -10.02
N TRP A 568 1.85 31.02 -10.74
CA TRP A 568 2.10 31.98 -11.82
C TRP A 568 2.33 33.42 -11.36
N PHE A 569 1.67 33.90 -10.30
CA PHE A 569 1.75 35.32 -9.90
C PHE A 569 3.15 35.76 -9.42
N PRO A 570 3.91 34.96 -8.64
CA PRO A 570 5.31 35.29 -8.34
C PRO A 570 6.22 35.13 -9.56
N LEU A 571 5.92 34.16 -10.43
CA LEU A 571 6.76 33.75 -11.56
C LEU A 571 6.74 34.77 -12.73
N VAL A 572 5.58 35.39 -12.99
CA VAL A 572 5.48 36.53 -13.93
C VAL A 572 6.21 37.78 -13.38
N ARG A 573 6.62 37.78 -12.10
CA ARG A 573 7.27 38.90 -11.42
C ARG A 573 8.74 38.68 -11.07
N SER A 574 9.32 37.49 -11.33
CA SER A 574 10.72 37.19 -11.00
C SER A 574 11.75 37.76 -11.97
N GLY A 575 11.32 38.26 -13.14
CA GLY A 575 12.21 38.76 -14.20
C GLY A 575 12.80 37.64 -15.06
N GLU A 576 13.41 38.04 -16.18
CA GLU A 576 14.13 37.13 -17.07
C GLU A 576 15.54 36.82 -16.52
N LEU A 577 16.00 35.58 -16.71
CA LEU A 577 17.34 35.15 -16.28
C LEU A 577 18.28 35.03 -17.47
N SER A 578 19.41 35.72 -17.39
CA SER A 578 20.47 35.72 -18.42
C SER A 578 21.29 34.43 -18.38
N VAL A 579 20.69 33.31 -18.78
CA VAL A 579 21.30 31.96 -18.77
C VAL A 579 21.00 31.23 -20.09
N GLU A 580 22.02 31.05 -20.94
CA GLU A 580 21.83 30.47 -22.28
C GLU A 580 21.50 28.96 -22.31
N ARG A 581 21.79 28.21 -21.24
CA ARG A 581 21.49 26.77 -21.17
C ARG A 581 20.98 26.32 -19.81
N LEU A 582 19.90 25.56 -19.83
CA LEU A 582 19.28 24.94 -18.66
C LEU A 582 20.07 23.72 -18.16
N SER A 583 20.55 23.81 -16.92
CA SER A 583 20.66 22.65 -16.03
C SER A 583 19.37 22.55 -15.18
N GLY A 584 18.95 21.34 -14.84
CA GLY A 584 17.74 21.15 -14.01
C GLY A 584 17.85 21.77 -12.61
N THR A 585 19.08 21.93 -12.10
CA THR A 585 19.37 22.66 -10.86
C THR A 585 19.15 24.17 -11.00
N GLY A 586 19.55 24.76 -12.14
CA GLY A 586 19.37 26.19 -12.41
C GLY A 586 17.90 26.63 -12.45
N LEU A 587 16.99 25.79 -12.96
CA LEU A 587 15.55 26.06 -12.90
C LEU A 587 15.04 26.07 -11.45
N LEU A 588 15.50 25.13 -10.61
CA LEU A 588 14.99 24.97 -9.24
C LEU A 588 15.52 26.04 -8.28
N THR A 589 16.70 26.60 -8.52
CA THR A 589 17.22 27.75 -7.75
C THR A 589 16.67 29.09 -8.25
N ALA A 590 16.27 29.17 -9.53
CA ALA A 590 15.60 30.32 -10.13
C ALA A 590 14.15 30.53 -9.65
N LEU A 591 13.43 29.44 -9.41
CA LEU A 591 12.00 29.49 -9.08
C LEU A 591 11.75 30.09 -7.69
N PRO A 592 10.85 31.08 -7.54
CA PRO A 592 10.46 31.59 -6.23
C PRO A 592 9.97 30.47 -5.31
N PRO A 593 10.30 30.49 -4.00
CA PRO A 593 9.90 29.41 -3.07
C PRO A 593 8.38 29.25 -2.96
N VAL A 594 7.62 30.31 -3.22
CA VAL A 594 6.15 30.30 -3.32
C VAL A 594 5.69 29.47 -4.54
N THR A 595 6.34 29.63 -5.69
CA THR A 595 6.06 28.87 -6.91
C THR A 595 6.44 27.39 -6.75
N LEU A 596 7.55 27.09 -6.06
CA LEU A 596 7.92 25.71 -5.71
C LEU A 596 6.87 25.05 -4.79
N ALA A 597 6.44 25.76 -3.73
CA ALA A 597 5.38 25.29 -2.83
C ALA A 597 4.04 25.10 -3.56
N ALA A 598 3.71 25.97 -4.52
CA ALA A 598 2.53 25.85 -5.37
C ALA A 598 2.59 24.64 -6.32
N GLY A 599 3.77 24.35 -6.90
CA GLY A 599 4.00 23.14 -7.69
C GLY A 599 3.78 21.86 -6.87
N LEU A 600 4.29 21.82 -5.64
CA LEU A 600 4.05 20.71 -4.70
C LEU A 600 2.56 20.62 -4.28
N LEU A 601 1.85 21.74 -4.19
CA LEU A 601 0.41 21.75 -3.96
C LEU A 601 -0.38 21.17 -5.15
N LEU A 602 0.03 21.41 -6.40
CA LEU A 602 -0.55 20.75 -7.58
C LEU A 602 -0.33 19.22 -7.54
N VAL A 603 0.86 18.75 -7.15
CA VAL A 603 1.13 17.32 -6.91
C VAL A 603 0.19 16.73 -5.85
N ALA A 604 0.03 17.42 -4.72
CA ALA A 604 -0.87 17.00 -3.64
C ALA A 604 -2.35 16.99 -4.07
N LEU A 605 -2.79 17.98 -4.85
CA LEU A 605 -4.15 18.04 -5.40
C LEU A 605 -4.42 16.91 -6.39
N GLN A 606 -3.42 16.46 -7.17
CA GLN A 606 -3.58 15.29 -8.04
C GLN A 606 -3.71 14.00 -7.22
N GLY A 607 -2.89 13.84 -6.18
CA GLY A 607 -3.01 12.75 -5.23
C GLY A 607 -4.41 12.70 -4.60
N ALA A 608 -4.94 13.86 -4.18
CA ALA A 608 -6.31 13.98 -3.70
C ALA A 608 -7.37 13.63 -4.77
N ALA A 609 -7.22 14.14 -6.01
CA ALA A 609 -8.16 13.88 -7.11
C ALA A 609 -8.30 12.37 -7.42
N VAL A 610 -7.20 11.63 -7.32
CA VAL A 610 -7.16 10.17 -7.48
C VAL A 610 -7.71 9.46 -6.24
N ALA A 611 -7.34 9.90 -5.03
CA ALA A 611 -7.72 9.27 -3.76
C ALA A 611 -9.18 9.52 -3.30
N LEU A 612 -9.88 10.53 -3.85
CA LEU A 612 -11.28 10.81 -3.55
C LEU A 612 -12.15 9.56 -3.77
N ARG A 613 -13.00 9.23 -2.78
CA ARG A 613 -13.94 8.09 -2.83
C ARG A 613 -14.78 8.09 -4.12
N VAL A 614 -15.42 9.23 -4.40
CA VAL A 614 -16.08 9.51 -5.68
C VAL A 614 -15.07 10.21 -6.58
N PHE A 615 -14.58 9.50 -7.60
CA PHE A 615 -13.66 10.07 -8.58
C PHE A 615 -14.36 11.16 -9.40
N ARG A 616 -13.76 12.36 -9.49
CA ARG A 616 -14.29 13.50 -10.25
C ARG A 616 -13.41 13.74 -11.49
N PRO A 617 -13.76 13.21 -12.68
CA PRO A 617 -12.89 13.28 -13.86
C PRO A 617 -12.57 14.71 -14.27
N VAL A 618 -13.53 15.63 -14.17
CA VAL A 618 -13.33 17.06 -14.51
C VAL A 618 -12.28 17.72 -13.59
N PHE A 619 -12.29 17.40 -12.29
CA PHE A 619 -11.29 17.95 -11.37
C PHE A 619 -9.90 17.34 -11.59
N ALA A 620 -9.81 16.02 -11.80
CA ALA A 620 -8.55 15.36 -12.14
C ALA A 620 -7.98 15.89 -13.47
N GLY A 621 -8.84 16.17 -14.46
CA GLY A 621 -8.46 16.81 -15.72
C GLY A 621 -7.98 18.26 -15.54
N ALA A 622 -8.62 19.04 -14.66
CA ALA A 622 -8.20 20.41 -14.35
C ALA A 622 -6.84 20.46 -13.64
N VAL A 623 -6.57 19.56 -12.68
CA VAL A 623 -5.25 19.46 -12.03
C VAL A 623 -4.18 18.95 -13.00
N LEU A 624 -4.52 18.00 -13.87
CA LEU A 624 -3.66 17.56 -14.99
C LEU A 624 -3.26 18.72 -15.91
N LEU A 625 -4.25 19.49 -16.37
CA LEU A 625 -4.03 20.64 -17.25
C LEU A 625 -3.19 21.73 -16.55
N ALA A 626 -3.48 22.03 -15.29
CA ALA A 626 -2.68 22.96 -14.49
C ALA A 626 -1.24 22.47 -14.32
N THR A 627 -1.01 21.17 -14.08
CA THR A 627 0.34 20.59 -14.00
C THR A 627 1.08 20.69 -15.34
N PHE A 628 0.41 20.35 -16.45
CA PHE A 628 0.99 20.43 -17.79
C PHE A 628 1.36 21.87 -18.17
N LEU A 629 0.46 22.83 -17.94
CA LEU A 629 0.71 24.25 -18.19
C LEU A 629 1.84 24.77 -17.30
N ALA A 630 1.86 24.42 -16.01
CA ALA A 630 2.89 24.86 -15.06
C ALA A 630 4.30 24.45 -15.54
N LEU A 631 4.46 23.20 -15.98
CA LEU A 631 5.73 22.67 -16.48
C LEU A 631 6.20 23.36 -17.77
N HIS A 632 5.30 23.63 -18.73
CA HIS A 632 5.70 24.19 -20.03
C HIS A 632 5.73 25.73 -20.09
N THR A 633 5.05 26.42 -19.18
CA THR A 633 5.09 27.90 -19.10
C THR A 633 6.18 28.42 -18.15
N ALA A 634 6.64 27.64 -17.18
CA ALA A 634 7.64 28.12 -16.23
C ALA A 634 9.02 28.44 -16.84
N PRO A 635 9.59 27.63 -17.76
CA PRO A 635 10.87 28.01 -18.40
C PRO A 635 10.76 29.28 -19.26
N PRO A 636 9.77 29.44 -20.17
CA PRO A 636 9.61 30.68 -20.93
C PRO A 636 9.40 31.93 -20.06
N LEU A 637 8.67 31.83 -18.95
CA LEU A 637 8.49 32.95 -18.00
C LEU A 637 9.77 33.34 -17.24
N LEU A 638 10.81 32.51 -17.29
CA LEU A 638 12.15 32.79 -16.76
C LEU A 638 13.14 33.22 -17.87
N GLY A 639 12.66 33.47 -19.10
CA GLY A 639 13.49 33.84 -20.26
C GLY A 639 14.04 32.65 -21.06
N LEU A 640 13.73 31.41 -20.68
CA LEU A 640 14.35 30.21 -21.21
C LEU A 640 13.56 29.67 -22.41
N ARG A 641 14.16 29.71 -23.60
CA ARG A 641 13.50 29.31 -24.86
C ARG A 641 13.16 27.81 -24.88
N PRO A 642 11.97 27.41 -25.38
CA PRO A 642 11.65 26.01 -25.64
C PRO A 642 12.64 25.36 -26.61
N ALA A 643 12.79 24.03 -26.53
CA ALA A 643 13.48 23.26 -27.56
C ALA A 643 12.63 23.25 -28.84
N GLU A 644 13.17 23.75 -29.95
CA GLU A 644 12.51 23.77 -31.25
C GLU A 644 12.37 22.36 -31.86
N ALA A 645 11.31 22.14 -32.64
CA ALA A 645 11.09 20.87 -33.34
C ALA A 645 12.16 20.62 -34.42
N GLY A 646 12.97 19.58 -34.22
CA GLY A 646 13.96 19.08 -35.16
C GLY A 646 13.64 17.70 -35.73
N GLY A 647 14.57 17.19 -36.54
CA GLY A 647 14.51 15.83 -37.08
C GLY A 647 13.51 15.62 -38.23
N PRO A 648 13.17 14.35 -38.56
CA PRO A 648 12.32 14.01 -39.69
C PRO A 648 10.93 14.65 -39.59
N GLY A 649 10.56 15.42 -40.61
CA GLY A 649 9.29 16.15 -40.67
C GLY A 649 9.30 17.55 -40.04
N ALA A 650 10.41 18.04 -39.48
CA ALA A 650 10.51 19.41 -38.94
C ALA A 650 10.28 20.51 -39.99
N VAL A 651 10.51 20.21 -41.28
CA VAL A 651 10.23 21.11 -42.42
C VAL A 651 8.72 21.26 -42.69
N LEU A 652 7.88 20.36 -42.19
CA LEU A 652 6.42 20.46 -42.24
C LEU A 652 5.84 21.32 -41.10
N ILE A 653 6.68 21.77 -40.17
CA ILE A 653 6.33 22.69 -39.09
C ILE A 653 6.88 24.07 -39.49
N GLY A 654 6.04 25.10 -39.49
CA GLY A 654 6.41 26.45 -39.92
C GLY A 654 7.53 27.08 -39.07
N ASP A 655 8.17 28.10 -39.61
CA ASP A 655 9.34 28.73 -39.00
C ASP A 655 9.00 29.57 -37.74
N GLY A 656 9.99 29.75 -36.87
CA GLY A 656 9.87 30.60 -35.69
C GLY A 656 8.94 30.03 -34.61
N LEU A 657 7.89 30.78 -34.26
CA LEU A 657 7.02 30.46 -33.11
C LEU A 657 6.33 29.09 -33.26
N GLU A 658 5.95 28.70 -34.48
CA GLU A 658 5.35 27.39 -34.74
C GLU A 658 6.33 26.25 -34.41
N ARG A 659 7.59 26.35 -34.85
CA ARG A 659 8.64 25.35 -34.53
C ARG A 659 8.97 25.28 -33.04
N ALA A 660 8.85 26.38 -32.31
CA ALA A 660 9.04 26.42 -30.85
C ALA A 660 7.86 25.82 -30.06
N VAL A 661 6.62 25.98 -30.53
CA VAL A 661 5.40 25.52 -29.83
C VAL A 661 5.00 24.10 -30.24
N ALA A 662 5.32 23.65 -31.46
CA ALA A 662 4.91 22.35 -31.98
C ALA A 662 5.29 21.14 -31.11
N PRO A 663 6.48 21.04 -30.47
CA PRO A 663 6.78 19.93 -29.58
C PRO A 663 5.82 19.84 -28.39
N VAL A 664 5.47 20.98 -27.79
CA VAL A 664 4.54 21.06 -26.66
C VAL A 664 3.11 20.68 -27.10
N ALA A 665 2.68 21.15 -28.27
CA ALA A 665 1.38 20.79 -28.84
C ALA A 665 1.28 19.30 -29.19
N LEU A 666 2.30 18.73 -29.84
CA LEU A 666 2.37 17.31 -30.20
C LEU A 666 2.50 16.41 -28.97
N GLN A 667 3.18 16.85 -27.91
CA GLN A 667 3.20 16.18 -26.61
C GLN A 667 1.81 16.18 -25.96
N ALA A 668 1.09 17.30 -25.96
CA ALA A 668 -0.28 17.39 -25.44
C ALA A 668 -1.25 16.46 -26.21
N LEU A 669 -1.17 16.45 -27.55
CA LEU A 669 -1.95 15.56 -28.40
C LEU A 669 -1.58 14.08 -28.19
N SER A 670 -0.30 13.76 -27.99
CA SER A 670 0.16 12.40 -27.66
C SER A 670 -0.37 11.94 -26.31
N LEU A 671 -0.37 12.80 -25.29
CA LEU A 671 -0.96 12.51 -23.96
C LEU A 671 -2.48 12.27 -24.05
N LEU A 672 -3.19 13.03 -24.90
CA LEU A 672 -4.61 12.84 -25.17
C LEU A 672 -4.88 11.52 -25.91
N LEU A 673 -4.06 11.15 -26.90
CA LEU A 673 -4.13 9.85 -27.56
C LEU A 673 -3.87 8.69 -26.60
N VAL A 674 -2.87 8.79 -25.70
CA VAL A 674 -2.67 7.80 -24.64
C VAL A 674 -3.87 7.72 -23.70
N ALA A 675 -4.48 8.85 -23.34
CA ALA A 675 -5.70 8.86 -22.55
C ALA A 675 -6.84 8.11 -23.26
N VAL A 676 -7.05 8.36 -24.54
CA VAL A 676 -8.03 7.65 -25.39
C VAL A 676 -7.70 6.16 -25.47
N LEU A 677 -6.47 5.79 -25.80
CA LEU A 677 -6.00 4.41 -25.92
C LEU A 677 -6.25 3.62 -24.62
N LEU A 678 -5.88 4.17 -23.46
CA LEU A 678 -6.15 3.55 -22.16
C LEU A 678 -7.65 3.33 -21.94
N ARG A 679 -8.49 4.32 -22.28
CA ARG A 679 -9.97 4.20 -22.16
C ARG A 679 -10.54 3.16 -23.14
N VAL A 680 -10.01 3.07 -24.36
CA VAL A 680 -10.35 2.07 -25.39
C VAL A 680 -9.91 0.65 -24.99
N VAL A 681 -8.80 0.51 -24.27
CA VAL A 681 -8.36 -0.77 -23.66
C VAL A 681 -9.18 -1.14 -22.40
N GLY A 682 -10.06 -0.24 -21.94
CA GLY A 682 -10.98 -0.49 -20.80
C GLY A 682 -10.44 -0.06 -19.44
N VAL A 683 -9.36 0.72 -19.41
CA VAL A 683 -8.78 1.29 -18.18
C VAL A 683 -9.77 2.29 -17.55
N GLY A 684 -9.96 2.18 -16.24
CA GLY A 684 -10.84 3.07 -15.48
C GLY A 684 -10.27 4.50 -15.42
N ALA A 685 -11.12 5.52 -15.57
CA ALA A 685 -10.68 6.91 -15.73
C ALA A 685 -9.78 7.45 -14.59
N ARG A 686 -9.92 6.93 -13.36
CA ARG A 686 -9.01 7.23 -12.23
C ARG A 686 -7.57 6.79 -12.53
N VAL A 687 -7.38 5.61 -13.12
CA VAL A 687 -6.07 5.06 -13.50
C VAL A 687 -5.56 5.78 -14.76
N THR A 688 -6.43 6.07 -15.73
CA THR A 688 -6.07 6.91 -16.90
C THR A 688 -5.50 8.25 -16.44
N ALA A 689 -6.16 8.97 -15.54
CA ALA A 689 -5.67 10.25 -15.02
C ALA A 689 -4.34 10.15 -14.27
N GLY A 690 -4.10 9.04 -13.54
CA GLY A 690 -2.81 8.78 -12.88
C GLY A 690 -1.68 8.51 -13.88
N VAL A 691 -1.90 7.65 -14.88
CA VAL A 691 -0.90 7.31 -15.91
C VAL A 691 -0.57 8.53 -16.78
N VAL A 692 -1.57 9.27 -17.25
CA VAL A 692 -1.36 10.50 -18.02
C VAL A 692 -0.58 11.54 -17.22
N TRP A 693 -0.80 11.64 -15.90
CA TRP A 693 -0.06 12.58 -15.06
C TRP A 693 1.42 12.20 -14.90
N VAL A 694 1.75 10.91 -14.77
CA VAL A 694 3.15 10.45 -14.79
C VAL A 694 3.79 10.74 -16.15
N LEU A 695 3.05 10.56 -17.25
CA LEU A 695 3.53 10.88 -18.60
C LEU A 695 3.69 12.38 -18.87
N VAL A 696 2.91 13.25 -18.21
CA VAL A 696 3.14 14.72 -18.25
C VAL A 696 4.53 15.05 -17.70
N TRP A 697 4.92 14.48 -16.55
CA TRP A 697 6.25 14.68 -15.97
C TRP A 697 7.35 14.01 -16.80
N ALA A 698 7.15 12.78 -17.26
CA ALA A 698 8.15 12.05 -18.06
C ALA A 698 8.40 12.72 -19.43
N GLY A 699 7.34 13.19 -20.10
CA GLY A 699 7.45 13.93 -21.36
C GLY A 699 8.18 15.26 -21.18
N TRP A 700 7.90 16.00 -20.12
CA TRP A 700 8.63 17.23 -19.80
C TRP A 700 10.10 16.97 -19.44
N ALA A 701 10.40 15.95 -18.64
CA ALA A 701 11.79 15.57 -18.33
C ALA A 701 12.55 15.14 -19.61
N GLY A 702 11.86 14.50 -20.55
CA GLY A 702 12.39 14.11 -21.86
C GLY A 702 12.23 15.15 -22.98
N GLN A 703 11.83 16.39 -22.69
CA GLN A 703 11.35 17.35 -23.71
C GLN A 703 12.35 17.60 -24.85
N GLN A 704 13.66 17.62 -24.57
CA GLN A 704 14.71 17.77 -25.58
C GLN A 704 14.78 16.57 -26.54
N ALA A 705 14.61 15.35 -26.03
CA ALA A 705 14.56 14.14 -26.84
C ALA A 705 13.25 14.02 -27.63
N PHE A 706 12.13 14.51 -27.08
CA PHE A 706 10.86 14.58 -27.80
C PHE A 706 10.91 15.61 -28.94
N ALA A 707 11.49 16.79 -28.69
CA ALA A 707 11.68 17.85 -29.68
C ALA A 707 12.60 17.44 -30.85
N ALA A 708 13.45 16.42 -30.68
CA ALA A 708 14.29 15.89 -31.76
C ALA A 708 13.53 15.04 -32.80
N ALA A 709 12.30 14.59 -32.51
CA ALA A 709 11.44 13.86 -33.46
C ALA A 709 9.93 13.89 -33.09
N PRO A 710 9.29 15.07 -32.92
CA PRO A 710 7.95 15.14 -32.34
C PRO A 710 6.86 14.66 -33.31
N LEU A 711 7.01 14.90 -34.62
CA LEU A 711 6.07 14.43 -35.64
C LEU A 711 6.06 12.89 -35.75
N PRO A 712 7.22 12.20 -35.92
CA PRO A 712 7.26 10.73 -35.98
C PRO A 712 6.72 10.05 -34.73
N LEU A 713 7.03 10.58 -33.53
CA LEU A 713 6.53 10.05 -32.26
C LEU A 713 5.00 10.17 -32.16
N PHE A 714 4.44 11.34 -32.50
CA PHE A 714 2.99 11.54 -32.54
C PHE A 714 2.30 10.64 -33.58
N LEU A 715 2.82 10.57 -34.81
CA LEU A 715 2.25 9.77 -35.89
C LEU A 715 2.28 8.26 -35.60
N GLY A 716 3.38 7.75 -35.03
CA GLY A 716 3.47 6.36 -34.60
C GLY A 716 2.46 6.01 -33.50
N LEU A 717 2.28 6.91 -32.54
CA LEU A 717 1.33 6.73 -31.43
C LEU A 717 -0.14 6.87 -31.91
N ALA A 718 -0.42 7.77 -32.86
CA ALA A 718 -1.71 7.89 -33.52
C ALA A 718 -2.05 6.62 -34.34
N GLY A 719 -1.10 6.14 -35.15
CA GLY A 719 -1.25 4.90 -35.92
C GLY A 719 -1.50 3.68 -35.04
N GLY A 720 -0.72 3.51 -33.97
CA GLY A 720 -0.93 2.46 -32.97
C GLY A 720 -2.29 2.57 -32.27
N THR A 721 -2.73 3.79 -31.95
CA THR A 721 -4.07 4.02 -31.35
C THR A 721 -5.19 3.66 -32.32
N MET A 722 -5.07 4.06 -33.61
CA MET A 722 -6.03 3.67 -34.64
C MET A 722 -6.07 2.15 -34.87
N ALA A 723 -4.91 1.48 -34.89
CA ALA A 723 -4.84 0.02 -35.03
C ALA A 723 -5.54 -0.71 -33.87
N VAL A 724 -5.36 -0.26 -32.63
CA VAL A 724 -6.07 -0.82 -31.45
C VAL A 724 -7.57 -0.53 -31.51
N CYS A 725 -7.98 0.68 -31.92
CA CYS A 725 -9.39 1.00 -32.15
C CYS A 725 -10.02 0.12 -33.24
N ALA A 726 -9.34 -0.09 -34.37
CA ALA A 726 -9.80 -0.93 -35.47
C ALA A 726 -9.89 -2.41 -35.06
N PHE A 727 -8.88 -2.95 -34.38
CA PHE A 727 -8.89 -4.32 -33.88
C PHE A 727 -10.01 -4.54 -32.85
N ARG A 728 -10.25 -3.58 -31.95
CA ARG A 728 -11.40 -3.61 -31.02
C ARG A 728 -12.74 -3.51 -31.76
N GLY A 729 -12.81 -2.70 -32.82
CA GLY A 729 -13.97 -2.62 -33.71
C GLY A 729 -14.30 -3.97 -34.32
N LEU A 730 -13.34 -4.57 -35.04
CA LEU A 730 -13.48 -5.88 -35.69
C LEU A 730 -13.87 -7.00 -34.71
N THR A 731 -13.19 -7.10 -33.57
CA THR A 731 -13.51 -8.10 -32.51
C THR A 731 -14.85 -7.86 -31.82
N SER A 732 -15.42 -6.65 -31.90
CA SER A 732 -16.80 -6.36 -31.48
C SER A 732 -17.85 -6.56 -32.58
N GLY A 733 -17.43 -6.50 -33.85
CA GLY A 733 -18.27 -6.76 -35.02
C GLY A 733 -18.59 -8.25 -35.21
N GLY A 734 -17.61 -9.12 -34.97
CA GLY A 734 -17.75 -10.59 -35.00
C GLY A 734 -18.56 -11.19 -33.84
N ARG A 735 -19.51 -10.44 -33.27
CA ARG A 735 -20.45 -10.85 -32.20
C ARG A 735 -21.84 -10.22 -32.41
N ARG A 736 -22.26 -10.11 -33.67
CA ARG A 736 -23.60 -9.72 -34.10
C ARG A 736 -24.09 -10.72 -35.14
#